data_AF-A0A853FSQ6-F1
#
_entry.id   AF-A0A853FSQ6-F1
#
_cell.length_a   1.000
_cell.length_b   1.000
_cell.length_c   1.000
_cell.angle_alpha   90.00
_cell.angle_beta   90.00
_cell.angle_gamma   90.00
#
_symmetry.space_group_name_H-M   'P 1'
#
loop_
_entity.id
_entity.type
_entity.pdbx_description
1 polymer ?
#
loop_
_entity_poly.entity_id
_entity_poly.type
_entity_poly.pdbx_seq_one_letter_code
_entity_poly.pdbx_strand_id
1 'polypeptide(L)'
;MAPAVNTLGTSGDDVYNAVDTTLNSADSLDGQGGNDTLNVRATAAATATPEIKNIENINISNLSGGLYTLNLASASGVERVASTNQSGAGSVTEVTNIAATGVTVRLDNADQTSDFNFAGAATRTGTSDAVSVEIANGSGSATTAATFRITDGAGAGAVADATFENVNILTSGAASFVNTTLGNASFRVVNVSGTADIGVAVAGGIQGYGLSLTDTGATATNIRTIDASGMNGTGGLSIDAGASTQSTLKFTGSASNDRVVVNGGVAAAANTMSLNGGEGSKDVLAVNTNTTFTAAGAAVLVQTINAATGFEVLEATAANVTALNASDFTKIDSFVFSGAQAAGNAVTGLRTGDSVAYTVDSTRAGDVVTLSGAVAGQKVGVELTGGVDITATAAGNALTVDNGITEVTITSSNVGNLATAAAVNTITAATTVAAIDNATASSFIAKGDAGLTIGAVAGLAAPLGFTNAVTFDASELTGVLRIAGSASADVIIGGKGADIIYGGAGNDELTGNAGADQFRFLTTGDGVDVLKDFTVGTDKVGIIDAITNFAGTAGTQAGATIAATDYEASRNDITGITAGDAAKVVELQTSLTTAQITSQVGAAAANALVLVFNSTTGKGELWHDTDWSDAGTRVQLATFDNIIDLAGVQSFTNTDFVNYVV
;
A
#
# COMPACT_ATOMS: atom_id res chain seq x y z
N MET A 1 -12.15 48.06 9.27
CA MET A 1 -11.14 47.55 10.20
C MET A 1 -10.45 48.74 10.82
N ALA A 2 -10.75 49.02 12.09
CA ALA A 2 -10.06 50.01 12.90
C ALA A 2 -9.48 49.27 14.13
N PRO A 3 -8.31 49.65 14.64
CA PRO A 3 -7.70 49.03 15.81
C PRO A 3 -8.56 49.21 17.07
N ALA A 4 -8.49 48.23 17.95
CA ALA A 4 -9.27 48.10 19.18
C ALA A 4 -8.60 48.81 20.37
N VAL A 5 -8.62 50.14 20.40
CA VAL A 5 -8.33 50.83 21.67
C VAL A 5 -9.60 50.83 22.52
N ASN A 6 -9.63 50.01 23.57
CA ASN A 6 -10.71 49.91 24.56
C ASN A 6 -12.07 49.50 23.99
N THR A 7 -12.18 48.27 23.49
CA THR A 7 -13.44 47.75 22.92
C THR A 7 -14.19 46.98 23.99
N LEU A 8 -15.37 47.50 24.36
CA LEU A 8 -16.28 46.90 25.33
C LEU A 8 -17.43 46.20 24.59
N GLY A 9 -17.68 44.95 24.95
CA GLY A 9 -18.74 44.09 24.43
C GLY A 9 -20.11 44.35 25.02
N THR A 10 -21.04 43.47 24.66
CA THR A 10 -22.43 43.42 25.10
C THR A 10 -22.62 42.30 26.13
N SER A 11 -23.84 42.04 26.57
CA SER A 11 -24.13 40.92 27.48
C SER A 11 -24.52 39.63 26.74
N GLY A 12 -24.24 39.54 25.45
CA GLY A 12 -24.43 38.33 24.65
C GLY A 12 -23.24 38.12 23.71
N ASP A 13 -23.25 37.01 22.98
CA ASP A 13 -22.09 36.53 22.20
C ASP A 13 -21.58 37.55 21.17
N ASP A 14 -20.38 38.06 21.41
CA ASP A 14 -19.67 39.03 20.57
C ASP A 14 -18.53 38.38 19.77
N VAL A 15 -18.22 38.97 18.61
CA VAL A 15 -17.10 38.55 17.75
C VAL A 15 -16.18 39.72 17.43
N TYR A 16 -14.94 39.62 17.89
CA TYR A 16 -13.85 40.55 17.64
C TYR A 16 -12.97 40.02 16.50
N ASN A 17 -12.65 40.85 15.52
CA ASN A 17 -11.78 40.46 14.40
C ASN A 17 -10.58 41.40 14.31
N ALA A 18 -9.38 40.84 14.33
CA ALA A 18 -8.13 41.56 14.24
C ALA A 18 -7.17 40.95 13.20
N VAL A 19 -6.25 41.77 12.71
CA VAL A 19 -5.04 41.34 12.00
C VAL A 19 -3.80 41.71 12.82
N ASP A 20 -2.65 41.13 12.49
CA ASP A 20 -1.37 41.39 13.18
C ASP A 20 -1.00 42.88 13.30
N THR A 21 -1.44 43.71 12.36
CA THR A 21 -1.21 45.17 12.38
C THR A 21 -2.21 45.95 13.24
N THR A 22 -3.30 45.34 13.69
CA THR A 22 -4.39 46.00 14.43
C THR A 22 -4.56 45.49 15.86
N LEU A 23 -3.84 44.43 16.26
CA LEU A 23 -3.80 43.91 17.63
C LEU A 23 -2.40 44.13 18.22
N ASN A 24 -2.28 44.97 19.23
CA ASN A 24 -1.02 45.39 19.83
C ASN A 24 -1.12 45.49 21.37
N SER A 25 -0.01 45.81 22.03
CA SER A 25 0.09 45.85 23.50
C SER A 25 -0.70 46.96 24.19
N ALA A 26 -1.19 47.97 23.47
CA ALA A 26 -2.03 49.03 24.02
C ALA A 26 -3.53 48.72 23.95
N ASP A 27 -3.91 47.61 23.32
CA ASP A 27 -5.31 47.25 23.11
C ASP A 27 -5.89 46.58 24.37
N SER A 28 -7.13 46.93 24.68
CA SER A 28 -7.92 46.36 25.78
C SER A 28 -9.27 45.91 25.22
N LEU A 29 -9.56 44.63 25.38
CA LEU A 29 -10.76 43.96 24.91
C LEU A 29 -11.51 43.39 26.12
N ASP A 30 -12.80 43.69 26.23
CA ASP A 30 -13.66 43.14 27.30
C ASP A 30 -14.99 42.68 26.71
N GLY A 31 -15.22 41.37 26.60
CA GLY A 31 -16.46 40.80 26.05
C GLY A 31 -17.67 40.95 26.97
N GLN A 32 -17.45 41.28 28.24
CA GLN A 32 -18.47 41.40 29.29
C GLN A 32 -19.17 40.09 29.63
N GLY A 33 -20.21 39.69 28.90
CA GLY A 33 -20.92 38.44 29.20
C GLY A 33 -21.52 37.83 27.95
N GLY A 34 -21.60 36.51 27.92
CA GLY A 34 -21.88 35.78 26.69
C GLY A 34 -20.81 34.71 26.49
N ASN A 35 -20.74 34.13 25.29
CA ASN A 35 -19.64 33.30 24.83
C ASN A 35 -18.92 34.01 23.67
N ASP A 36 -17.92 34.80 24.02
CA ASP A 36 -17.29 35.77 23.14
C ASP A 36 -16.10 35.17 22.40
N THR A 37 -15.80 35.71 21.22
CA THR A 37 -14.76 35.19 20.31
C THR A 37 -13.86 36.29 19.78
N LEU A 38 -12.53 36.11 19.88
CA LEU A 38 -11.51 36.90 19.20
C LEU A 38 -10.89 36.09 18.06
N ASN A 39 -11.07 36.55 16.82
CA ASN A 39 -10.40 36.02 15.63
C ASN A 39 -9.20 36.91 15.26
N VAL A 40 -8.03 36.32 15.15
CA VAL A 40 -6.78 36.96 14.78
C VAL A 40 -6.27 36.38 13.47
N ARG A 41 -6.09 37.21 12.46
CA ARG A 41 -5.48 36.82 11.19
C ARG A 41 -4.07 37.42 11.08
N ALA A 42 -3.05 36.61 11.26
CA ALA A 42 -1.66 37.06 11.17
C ALA A 42 -1.14 36.93 9.73
N THR A 43 -0.74 38.05 9.14
CA THR A 43 -0.17 38.15 7.78
C THR A 43 1.32 38.48 7.76
N ALA A 44 1.88 38.85 8.91
CA ALA A 44 3.32 39.02 9.14
C ALA A 44 3.72 38.44 10.51
N ALA A 45 5.02 38.18 10.69
CA ALA A 45 5.58 37.80 11.97
C ALA A 45 5.46 38.98 12.96
N ALA A 46 4.88 38.73 14.14
CA ALA A 46 4.61 39.78 15.13
C ALA A 46 4.42 39.19 16.54
N THR A 47 4.47 40.05 17.56
CA THR A 47 4.11 39.71 18.93
C THR A 47 3.08 40.71 19.45
N ALA A 48 1.95 40.20 19.97
CA ALA A 48 0.89 41.01 20.56
C ALA A 48 0.69 40.65 22.04
N THR A 49 0.56 41.64 22.91
CA THR A 49 0.32 41.45 24.36
C THR A 49 -0.87 42.29 24.85
N PRO A 50 -2.08 42.13 24.28
CA PRO A 50 -3.25 42.92 24.65
C PRO A 50 -3.77 42.58 26.06
N GLU A 51 -4.55 43.47 26.65
CA GLU A 51 -5.40 43.15 27.79
C GLU A 51 -6.69 42.51 27.28
N ILE A 52 -7.02 41.31 27.78
CA ILE A 52 -8.21 40.55 27.36
C ILE A 52 -9.04 40.19 28.60
N LYS A 53 -10.32 40.52 28.60
CA LYS A 53 -11.26 40.19 29.68
C LYS A 53 -12.53 39.57 29.09
N ASN A 54 -13.04 38.52 29.72
CA ASN A 54 -14.33 37.91 29.37
C ASN A 54 -14.41 37.63 27.85
N ILE A 55 -13.35 37.05 27.27
CA ILE A 55 -13.37 36.53 25.91
C ILE A 55 -13.01 35.07 26.01
N GLU A 56 -14.00 34.21 25.82
CA GLU A 56 -13.89 32.78 26.10
C GLU A 56 -13.10 32.06 25.00
N ASN A 57 -13.21 32.52 23.75
CA ASN A 57 -12.60 31.86 22.59
C ASN A 57 -11.61 32.76 21.86
N ILE A 58 -10.41 32.24 21.60
CA ILE A 58 -9.41 32.93 20.76
C ILE A 58 -9.05 32.02 19.59
N ASN A 59 -9.21 32.50 18.37
CA ASN A 59 -8.85 31.80 17.13
C ASN A 59 -7.74 32.55 16.41
N ILE A 60 -6.66 31.87 16.06
CA ILE A 60 -5.51 32.47 15.37
C ILE A 60 -5.28 31.77 14.03
N SER A 61 -5.39 32.50 12.93
CA SER A 61 -5.03 32.06 11.59
C SER A 61 -3.71 32.71 11.16
N ASN A 62 -2.60 32.01 11.35
CA ASN A 62 -1.29 32.48 10.90
C ASN A 62 -1.04 32.06 9.45
N LEU A 63 -0.87 33.07 8.59
CA LEU A 63 -0.66 32.98 7.15
C LEU A 63 0.70 33.58 6.72
N SER A 64 1.53 33.95 7.69
CA SER A 64 2.67 34.86 7.49
C SER A 64 3.93 34.19 6.92
N GLY A 65 4.04 32.86 7.00
CA GLY A 65 5.30 32.15 6.75
C GLY A 65 6.35 32.39 7.85
N GLY A 66 5.96 32.96 9.00
CA GLY A 66 6.84 33.24 10.13
C GLY A 66 6.14 33.09 11.48
N LEU A 67 6.85 33.49 12.54
CA LEU A 67 6.37 33.38 13.93
C LEU A 67 5.39 34.51 14.27
N TYR A 68 4.18 34.15 14.67
CA TYR A 68 3.22 35.06 15.30
C TYR A 68 2.96 34.63 16.74
N THR A 69 3.21 35.52 17.69
CA THR A 69 3.05 35.26 19.12
C THR A 69 1.92 36.11 19.71
N LEU A 70 0.95 35.46 20.36
CA LEU A 70 -0.04 36.12 21.24
C LEU A 70 0.31 35.83 22.70
N ASN A 71 0.48 36.87 23.51
CA ASN A 71 0.80 36.75 24.93
C ASN A 71 -0.42 37.08 25.78
N LEU A 72 -0.86 36.12 26.58
CA LEU A 72 -2.05 36.17 27.43
C LEU A 72 -1.75 36.54 28.90
N ALA A 73 -0.58 37.13 29.20
CA ALA A 73 -0.21 37.50 30.57
C ALA A 73 -1.19 38.47 31.26
N SER A 74 -1.98 39.22 30.47
CA SER A 74 -3.04 40.13 30.95
C SER A 74 -4.43 39.67 30.49
N ALA A 75 -4.63 38.37 30.27
CA ALA A 75 -5.90 37.79 29.88
C ALA A 75 -6.65 37.18 31.08
N SER A 76 -7.98 37.29 31.08
CA SER A 76 -8.88 36.61 32.03
C SER A 76 -10.18 36.21 31.34
N GLY A 77 -10.78 35.09 31.77
CA GLY A 77 -12.02 34.57 31.17
C GLY A 77 -11.83 33.73 29.90
N VAL A 78 -10.60 33.53 29.44
CA VAL A 78 -10.32 32.64 28.29
C VAL A 78 -10.58 31.19 28.68
N GLU A 79 -11.35 30.48 27.87
CA GLU A 79 -11.67 29.05 28.02
C GLU A 79 -11.06 28.20 26.90
N ARG A 80 -10.84 28.79 25.71
CA ARG A 80 -10.27 28.09 24.56
C ARG A 80 -9.35 28.98 23.73
N VAL A 81 -8.22 28.41 23.32
CA VAL A 81 -7.27 29.03 22.38
C VAL A 81 -6.99 28.08 21.23
N ALA A 82 -7.23 28.53 20.00
CA ALA A 82 -7.16 27.71 18.81
C ALA A 82 -6.20 28.27 17.76
N SER A 83 -5.38 27.40 17.17
CA SER A 83 -4.78 27.64 15.86
C SER A 83 -5.74 27.14 14.80
N THR A 84 -6.19 28.02 13.91
CA THR A 84 -7.31 27.77 12.99
C THR A 84 -6.93 28.15 11.55
N ASN A 85 -7.16 27.26 10.58
CA ASN A 85 -6.87 27.53 9.16
C ASN A 85 -5.43 28.05 8.92
N GLN A 86 -4.48 27.59 9.74
CA GLN A 86 -3.08 27.99 9.64
C GLN A 86 -2.51 27.42 8.34
N SER A 87 -1.99 28.27 7.49
CA SER A 87 -1.44 27.89 6.19
C SER A 87 -0.24 28.76 5.82
N GLY A 88 0.59 28.31 4.88
CA GLY A 88 1.82 28.99 4.51
C GLY A 88 3.04 28.35 5.17
N ALA A 89 3.92 27.81 4.33
CA ALA A 89 5.11 27.08 4.75
C ALA A 89 5.98 27.93 5.70
N GLY A 90 6.37 27.34 6.83
CA GLY A 90 7.20 27.99 7.86
C GLY A 90 6.45 28.83 8.88
N SER A 91 5.11 28.95 8.79
CA SER A 91 4.32 29.64 9.81
C SER A 91 4.37 28.92 11.17
N VAL A 92 4.55 29.70 12.24
CA VAL A 92 4.49 29.23 13.63
C VAL A 92 3.49 30.09 14.40
N THR A 93 2.40 29.50 14.89
CA THR A 93 1.47 30.17 15.80
C THR A 93 1.92 29.88 17.22
N GLU A 94 2.22 30.90 18.00
CA GLU A 94 2.62 30.74 19.40
C GLU A 94 1.66 31.49 20.32
N VAL A 95 1.22 30.84 21.39
CA VAL A 95 0.44 31.48 22.46
C VAL A 95 1.12 31.25 23.79
N THR A 96 1.39 32.34 24.51
CA THR A 96 2.14 32.30 25.78
C THR A 96 1.30 32.76 26.96
N ASN A 97 1.65 32.29 28.16
CA ASN A 97 0.97 32.62 29.42
C ASN A 97 -0.51 32.21 29.45
N ILE A 98 -0.82 31.06 28.84
CA ILE A 98 -2.16 30.46 28.90
C ILE A 98 -2.44 30.05 30.35
N ALA A 99 -3.65 30.29 30.85
CA ALA A 99 -3.98 29.89 32.22
C ALA A 99 -3.82 28.37 32.41
N ALA A 100 -3.17 27.97 33.50
CA ALA A 100 -2.76 26.58 33.75
C ALA A 100 -3.94 25.59 33.92
N THR A 101 -5.13 26.09 34.21
CA THR A 101 -6.36 25.31 34.37
C THR A 101 -7.52 25.99 33.67
N GLY A 102 -8.52 25.20 33.25
CA GLY A 102 -9.75 25.72 32.64
C GLY A 102 -9.61 26.15 31.17
N VAL A 103 -8.41 26.09 30.57
CA VAL A 103 -8.20 26.41 29.15
C VAL A 103 -7.97 25.15 28.33
N THR A 104 -8.72 25.02 27.24
CA THR A 104 -8.49 24.03 26.19
C THR A 104 -7.71 24.65 25.04
N VAL A 105 -6.68 23.97 24.56
CA VAL A 105 -5.95 24.38 23.35
C VAL A 105 -6.41 23.56 22.16
N ARG A 106 -6.57 24.18 20.99
CA ARG A 106 -7.20 23.55 19.82
C ARG A 106 -6.35 23.70 18.55
N LEU A 107 -6.28 22.64 17.77
CA LEU A 107 -5.94 22.67 16.35
C LEU A 107 -7.21 22.49 15.52
N ASP A 108 -7.40 23.36 14.54
CA ASP A 108 -8.59 23.33 13.67
C ASP A 108 -8.17 23.62 12.23
N ASN A 109 -8.08 22.57 11.40
CA ASN A 109 -7.57 22.69 10.02
C ASN A 109 -6.25 23.50 9.95
N ALA A 110 -5.30 23.18 10.83
CA ALA A 110 -4.03 23.89 10.95
C ALA A 110 -2.88 22.99 10.46
N ASP A 111 -2.16 23.40 9.41
CA ASP A 111 -1.21 22.51 8.72
C ASP A 111 0.25 22.70 9.14
N GLN A 112 0.54 23.74 9.94
CA GLN A 112 1.91 24.13 10.30
C GLN A 112 2.17 23.92 11.79
N THR A 113 3.05 24.73 12.39
CA THR A 113 3.45 24.58 13.79
C THR A 113 2.60 25.47 14.71
N SER A 114 2.08 24.89 15.78
CA SER A 114 1.34 25.59 16.84
C SER A 114 1.92 25.28 18.22
N ASP A 115 2.29 26.33 18.94
CA ASP A 115 2.98 26.28 20.23
C ASP A 115 2.11 26.90 21.30
N PHE A 116 1.86 26.15 22.37
CA PHE A 116 1.04 26.60 23.49
C PHE A 116 1.85 26.51 24.79
N ASN A 117 2.10 27.66 25.40
CA ASN A 117 2.82 27.77 26.67
C ASN A 117 1.86 28.19 27.79
N PHE A 118 1.75 27.31 28.79
CA PHE A 118 0.92 27.50 29.98
C PHE A 118 1.70 28.18 31.10
N ALA A 119 1.11 29.22 31.68
CA ALA A 119 1.65 29.95 32.81
C ALA A 119 1.89 29.03 34.03
N GLY A 120 2.80 29.45 34.91
CA GLY A 120 3.00 28.79 36.20
C GLY A 120 3.64 27.41 36.14
N ALA A 121 4.40 27.07 35.09
CA ALA A 121 5.15 25.81 34.99
C ALA A 121 5.98 25.52 36.26
N ALA A 122 6.74 26.50 36.74
CA ALA A 122 7.55 26.37 37.97
C ALA A 122 6.74 26.09 39.26
N THR A 123 5.42 26.25 39.23
CA THR A 123 4.52 26.05 40.38
C THR A 123 3.61 24.82 40.23
N ARG A 124 3.62 24.16 39.05
CA ARG A 124 2.92 22.90 38.81
C ARG A 124 3.79 21.74 39.32
N THR A 125 3.54 21.35 40.57
CA THR A 125 4.25 20.26 41.26
C THR A 125 3.31 19.09 41.58
N GLY A 126 2.14 19.04 40.95
CA GLY A 126 1.21 17.93 41.09
C GLY A 126 1.79 16.64 40.50
N THR A 127 1.06 15.55 40.66
CA THR A 127 1.40 14.26 40.03
C THR A 127 0.34 13.80 39.03
N SER A 128 -0.61 14.70 38.74
CA SER A 128 -1.80 14.47 37.92
C SER A 128 -2.18 15.74 37.17
N ASP A 129 -1.24 16.68 37.01
CA ASP A 129 -1.50 17.93 36.30
C ASP A 129 -1.88 17.60 34.86
N ALA A 130 -2.98 18.18 34.39
CA ALA A 130 -3.61 17.79 33.13
C ALA A 130 -3.76 18.98 32.18
N VAL A 131 -3.54 18.71 30.90
CA VAL A 131 -3.81 19.64 29.80
C VAL A 131 -4.90 19.09 28.88
N SER A 132 -5.83 19.95 28.46
CA SER A 132 -6.90 19.59 27.53
C SER A 132 -6.58 20.10 26.14
N VAL A 133 -6.60 19.20 25.17
CA VAL A 133 -6.26 19.44 23.77
C VAL A 133 -7.43 19.02 22.89
N GLU A 134 -7.75 19.84 21.90
CA GLU A 134 -8.74 19.51 20.88
C GLU A 134 -8.08 19.48 19.49
N ILE A 135 -8.35 18.45 18.70
CA ILE A 135 -7.88 18.34 17.31
C ILE A 135 -9.09 18.18 16.41
N ALA A 136 -9.27 19.10 15.47
CA ALA A 136 -10.49 19.18 14.70
C ALA A 136 -10.31 19.50 13.22
N ASN A 137 -11.31 19.08 12.44
CA ASN A 137 -11.58 19.50 11.07
C ASN A 137 -10.42 19.35 10.07
N GLY A 138 -9.54 18.38 10.27
CA GLY A 138 -8.54 17.98 9.26
C GLY A 138 -7.24 18.77 9.29
N SER A 139 -6.62 18.93 10.45
CA SER A 139 -5.29 19.55 10.56
C SER A 139 -4.20 18.66 9.94
N GLY A 140 -3.33 19.19 9.07
CA GLY A 140 -2.29 18.43 8.41
C GLY A 140 -2.81 17.45 7.34
N SER A 141 -1.90 16.73 6.70
CA SER A 141 -2.23 15.75 5.66
C SER A 141 -1.40 14.46 5.78
N ALA A 142 -1.80 13.43 5.04
CA ALA A 142 -1.08 12.15 4.96
C ALA A 142 0.37 12.26 4.47
N THR A 143 0.76 13.37 3.84
CA THR A 143 2.12 13.62 3.35
C THR A 143 2.87 14.69 4.16
N THR A 144 2.16 15.48 4.97
CA THR A 144 2.75 16.56 5.77
C THR A 144 1.91 16.76 7.02
N ALA A 145 2.37 16.23 8.14
CA ALA A 145 1.67 16.37 9.42
C ALA A 145 1.84 17.80 10.00
N ALA A 146 0.78 18.31 10.61
CA ALA A 146 0.83 19.52 11.42
C ALA A 146 1.67 19.28 12.68
N THR A 147 2.36 20.30 13.19
CA THR A 147 3.15 20.18 14.43
C THR A 147 2.45 20.89 15.58
N PHE A 148 2.18 20.17 16.67
CA PHE A 148 1.57 20.72 17.87
C PHE A 148 2.47 20.51 19.09
N ARG A 149 2.77 21.58 19.81
CA ARG A 149 3.70 21.55 20.95
C ARG A 149 3.11 22.27 22.15
N ILE A 150 3.31 21.66 23.31
CA ILE A 150 3.09 22.27 24.62
C ILE A 150 4.47 22.60 25.18
N THR A 151 4.76 23.88 25.39
CA THR A 151 6.12 24.35 25.67
C THR A 151 6.27 25.01 27.02
N ASP A 152 7.47 24.92 27.62
CA ASP A 152 7.82 25.58 28.88
C ASP A 152 8.19 27.06 28.71
N GLY A 153 8.49 27.46 27.48
CA GLY A 153 9.04 28.76 27.11
C GLY A 153 8.47 29.27 25.78
N ALA A 154 9.04 30.36 25.29
CA ALA A 154 8.66 31.00 24.04
C ALA A 154 9.82 31.02 23.04
N GLY A 155 9.51 31.05 21.75
CA GLY A 155 10.44 31.13 20.63
C GLY A 155 11.07 29.78 20.23
N ALA A 156 11.96 29.83 19.25
CA ALA A 156 12.57 28.66 18.61
C ALA A 156 13.43 27.77 19.55
N GLY A 157 13.73 28.22 20.77
CA GLY A 157 14.44 27.46 21.79
C GLY A 157 13.56 26.83 22.87
N ALA A 158 12.24 27.00 22.78
CA ALA A 158 11.29 26.44 23.73
C ALA A 158 11.31 24.90 23.66
N VAL A 159 11.35 24.25 24.83
CA VAL A 159 11.33 22.79 24.93
C VAL A 159 9.95 22.33 25.41
N ALA A 160 9.72 21.02 25.44
CA ALA A 160 8.45 20.47 25.90
C ALA A 160 8.22 20.80 27.39
N ASP A 161 7.01 21.27 27.72
CA ASP A 161 6.61 21.62 29.08
C ASP A 161 6.68 20.40 29.99
N ALA A 162 7.63 20.39 30.94
CA ALA A 162 7.89 19.22 31.76
C ALA A 162 6.92 18.99 32.94
N THR A 163 5.86 19.79 33.05
CA THR A 163 5.09 19.92 34.30
C THR A 163 3.62 19.53 34.17
N PHE A 164 3.29 18.78 33.12
CA PHE A 164 2.02 18.05 32.99
C PHE A 164 2.29 16.54 33.01
N GLU A 165 1.47 15.78 33.74
CA GLU A 165 1.49 14.31 33.76
C GLU A 165 0.43 13.69 32.87
N ASN A 166 -0.67 14.42 32.63
CA ASN A 166 -1.83 13.92 31.90
C ASN A 166 -2.15 14.81 30.70
N VAL A 167 -2.55 14.21 29.59
CA VAL A 167 -3.09 14.91 28.42
C VAL A 167 -4.42 14.28 28.04
N ASN A 168 -5.44 15.12 27.90
CA ASN A 168 -6.77 14.72 27.44
C ASN A 168 -6.99 15.30 26.04
N ILE A 169 -7.11 14.43 25.05
CA ILE A 169 -7.27 14.79 23.63
C ILE A 169 -8.72 14.48 23.23
N LEU A 170 -9.41 15.51 22.72
CA LEU A 170 -10.74 15.38 22.13
C LEU A 170 -10.66 15.61 20.63
N THR A 171 -11.24 14.72 19.82
CA THR A 171 -11.17 14.84 18.36
C THR A 171 -12.53 14.88 17.68
N SER A 172 -12.63 15.72 16.64
CA SER A 172 -13.90 16.00 15.97
C SER A 172 -13.73 16.41 14.51
N GLY A 173 -14.79 16.22 13.71
CA GLY A 173 -14.78 16.59 12.29
C GLY A 173 -14.00 15.63 11.40
N ALA A 174 -13.14 16.16 10.52
CA ALA A 174 -12.38 15.39 9.53
C ALA A 174 -11.04 14.85 10.07
N ALA A 175 -10.52 13.82 9.39
CA ALA A 175 -9.27 13.15 9.70
C ALA A 175 -8.08 14.13 9.79
N SER A 176 -7.38 14.17 10.93
CA SER A 176 -6.29 15.14 11.17
C SER A 176 -4.93 14.45 11.38
N PHE A 177 -3.91 14.83 10.63
CA PHE A 177 -2.54 14.30 10.74
C PHE A 177 -1.65 15.23 11.56
N VAL A 178 -1.35 14.84 12.80
CA VAL A 178 -0.64 15.70 13.75
C VAL A 178 0.57 14.97 14.31
N ASN A 179 1.74 15.59 14.16
CA ASN A 179 2.91 15.30 14.96
C ASN A 179 2.79 16.12 16.25
N THR A 180 2.53 15.43 17.34
CA THR A 180 2.58 16.06 18.65
C THR A 180 3.92 15.73 19.27
N THR A 181 4.74 16.74 19.56
CA THR A 181 5.87 16.55 20.46
C THR A 181 5.34 16.59 21.89
N LEU A 182 4.61 15.54 22.28
CA LEU A 182 4.29 15.27 23.69
C LEU A 182 5.47 14.57 24.40
N GLY A 183 6.68 14.61 23.83
CA GLY A 183 7.93 14.10 24.40
C GLY A 183 8.44 14.87 25.63
N ASN A 184 7.53 15.33 26.48
CA ASN A 184 7.81 15.83 27.81
C ASN A 184 8.15 14.61 28.70
N ALA A 185 9.23 14.73 29.48
CA ALA A 185 9.69 13.70 30.41
C ALA A 185 8.67 13.30 31.50
N SER A 186 7.57 14.02 31.69
CA SER A 186 6.61 13.83 32.79
C SER A 186 5.25 13.30 32.36
N PHE A 187 4.89 13.31 31.07
CA PHE A 187 3.61 12.72 30.64
C PHE A 187 3.60 11.22 30.93
N ARG A 188 2.57 10.78 31.65
CA ARG A 188 2.33 9.40 32.07
C ARG A 188 1.05 8.84 31.47
N VAL A 189 0.02 9.68 31.31
CA VAL A 189 -1.31 9.28 30.84
C VAL A 189 -1.73 10.12 29.64
N VAL A 190 -2.10 9.43 28.56
CA VAL A 190 -2.72 10.01 27.37
C VAL A 190 -4.13 9.44 27.25
N ASN A 191 -5.14 10.29 27.35
CA ASN A 191 -6.53 9.92 27.10
C ASN A 191 -6.96 10.51 25.76
N VAL A 192 -7.54 9.70 24.87
CA VAL A 192 -8.05 10.13 23.57
C VAL A 192 -9.52 9.77 23.48
N SER A 193 -10.33 10.72 23.05
CA SER A 193 -11.78 10.56 22.88
C SER A 193 -12.27 11.36 21.69
N GLY A 194 -13.46 11.04 21.19
CA GLY A 194 -14.06 11.81 20.09
C GLY A 194 -14.58 10.95 18.95
N THR A 195 -14.79 11.60 17.80
CA THR A 195 -15.46 10.99 16.64
C THR A 195 -14.65 11.04 15.35
N ALA A 196 -13.52 11.75 15.31
CA ALA A 196 -12.73 11.92 14.10
C ALA A 196 -11.47 11.06 14.14
N ASP A 197 -11.08 10.57 12.97
CA ASP A 197 -9.77 9.99 12.73
C ASP A 197 -8.70 11.03 13.06
N ILE A 198 -7.62 10.57 13.66
CA ILE A 198 -6.42 11.37 13.84
C ILE A 198 -5.33 10.65 12.99
N GLY A 199 -4.11 11.14 12.75
CA GLY A 199 -3.22 10.66 11.66
C GLY A 199 -1.71 10.68 11.93
N VAL A 200 -0.90 9.71 11.45
CA VAL A 200 0.57 9.87 11.22
C VAL A 200 0.90 9.68 9.75
N ALA A 201 1.62 10.62 9.16
CA ALA A 201 2.34 10.37 7.92
C ALA A 201 3.63 9.57 8.21
N VAL A 202 3.62 8.25 7.98
CA VAL A 202 4.87 7.46 7.95
C VAL A 202 5.38 7.44 6.52
N ALA A 203 6.64 7.84 6.32
CA ALA A 203 7.31 7.63 5.05
C ALA A 203 7.36 6.12 4.75
N GLY A 204 6.68 5.68 3.68
CA GLY A 204 6.67 4.27 3.27
C GLY A 204 5.33 3.52 3.40
N GLY A 205 4.25 4.20 3.79
CA GLY A 205 2.88 3.68 3.63
C GLY A 205 2.45 2.61 4.65
N ILE A 206 1.56 3.02 5.55
CA ILE A 206 0.47 2.19 6.06
C ILE A 206 -0.77 3.10 6.11
N GLN A 207 -1.88 2.60 5.57
CA GLN A 207 -3.14 3.30 5.41
C GLN A 207 -3.82 3.60 6.76
N GLY A 208 -4.44 4.77 6.88
CA GLY A 208 -5.64 4.97 7.70
C GLY A 208 -5.49 5.36 9.16
N TYR A 209 -4.28 5.56 9.68
CA TYR A 209 -4.09 5.85 11.12
C TYR A 209 -3.13 7.02 11.32
N GLY A 210 -3.15 7.74 12.41
CA GLY A 210 -4.06 7.66 13.52
C GLY A 210 -3.85 8.78 14.52
N LEU A 211 -2.67 9.37 14.63
CA LEU A 211 -2.21 10.49 15.50
C LEU A 211 -0.76 10.11 15.75
N SER A 212 0.22 11.00 15.65
CA SER A 212 1.59 10.61 16.02
C SER A 212 1.92 11.21 17.36
N LEU A 213 1.97 10.34 18.38
CA LEU A 213 2.82 10.62 19.51
C LEU A 213 4.16 9.97 19.16
N THR A 214 5.01 10.70 18.45
CA THR A 214 6.34 10.19 18.10
C THR A 214 7.30 10.50 19.23
N ASP A 215 7.84 9.46 19.86
CA ASP A 215 8.93 9.53 20.84
C ASP A 215 10.29 9.73 20.14
N THR A 216 10.49 10.85 19.44
CA THR A 216 11.75 11.13 18.74
C THR A 216 12.82 11.78 19.62
N GLY A 217 12.65 11.77 20.94
CA GLY A 217 13.60 12.36 21.90
C GLY A 217 14.09 11.32 22.89
N ALA A 218 15.36 11.39 23.29
CA ALA A 218 15.98 10.50 24.28
C ALA A 218 15.34 10.55 25.70
N THR A 219 14.12 11.06 25.86
CA THR A 219 13.54 11.47 27.14
C THR A 219 12.07 11.09 27.37
N ALA A 220 11.28 10.53 26.42
CA ALA A 220 9.91 10.07 26.74
C ALA A 220 9.88 8.67 27.39
N THR A 221 10.77 8.49 28.36
CA THR A 221 10.86 7.29 29.19
C THR A 221 9.63 7.05 30.07
N ASN A 222 8.57 7.88 30.06
CA ASN A 222 7.56 7.90 31.13
C ASN A 222 6.09 7.67 30.74
N ILE A 223 5.72 7.58 29.45
CA ILE A 223 4.34 7.23 29.07
C ILE A 223 4.04 5.82 29.58
N ARG A 224 2.99 5.70 30.40
CA ARG A 224 2.56 4.45 31.04
C ARG A 224 1.18 4.03 30.64
N THR A 225 0.31 4.95 30.24
CA THR A 225 -1.06 4.65 29.88
C THR A 225 -1.48 5.48 28.68
N ILE A 226 -1.97 4.79 27.67
CA ILE A 226 -2.67 5.36 26.53
C ILE A 226 -4.05 4.71 26.52
N ASP A 227 -5.09 5.53 26.55
CA ASP A 227 -6.48 5.10 26.57
C ASP A 227 -7.27 5.83 25.49
N ALA A 228 -7.57 5.13 24.41
CA ALA A 228 -8.36 5.59 23.27
C ALA A 228 -9.79 5.01 23.27
N SER A 229 -10.21 4.34 24.36
CA SER A 229 -11.53 3.72 24.44
C SER A 229 -12.70 4.71 24.36
N GLY A 230 -12.43 6.01 24.51
CA GLY A 230 -13.41 7.08 24.31
C GLY A 230 -13.61 7.49 22.85
N MET A 231 -12.87 6.93 21.90
CA MET A 231 -13.01 7.19 20.46
C MET A 231 -14.08 6.27 19.87
N ASN A 232 -15.23 6.86 19.53
CA ASN A 232 -16.44 6.14 19.06
C ASN A 232 -16.81 6.48 17.60
N GLY A 233 -15.89 7.12 16.88
CA GLY A 233 -16.03 7.45 15.47
C GLY A 233 -15.55 6.35 14.54
N THR A 234 -15.39 6.68 13.26
CA THR A 234 -14.78 5.80 12.24
C THR A 234 -13.25 5.75 12.30
N GLY A 235 -12.65 6.53 13.20
CA GLY A 235 -11.23 6.76 13.28
C GLY A 235 -10.58 6.09 14.45
N GLY A 236 -9.45 5.42 14.20
CA GLY A 236 -8.63 4.81 15.25
C GLY A 236 -7.38 5.63 15.58
N LEU A 237 -6.68 5.20 16.62
CA LEU A 237 -5.45 5.78 17.13
C LEU A 237 -4.23 5.05 16.57
N SER A 238 -3.23 5.80 16.12
CA SER A 238 -1.88 5.28 15.90
C SER A 238 -0.98 5.84 16.99
N ILE A 239 0.05 5.10 17.39
CA ILE A 239 1.04 5.62 18.34
C ILE A 239 2.36 4.88 18.19
N ASP A 240 3.48 5.61 18.30
CA ASP A 240 4.81 5.02 18.30
C ASP A 240 5.46 5.13 19.68
N ALA A 241 5.41 4.04 20.46
CA ALA A 241 6.12 3.88 21.72
C ALA A 241 7.35 2.94 21.57
N GLY A 242 7.92 2.82 20.37
CA GLY A 242 9.05 1.96 20.05
C GLY A 242 10.35 2.29 20.81
N ALA A 243 10.50 3.53 21.30
CA ALA A 243 11.64 3.96 22.11
C ALA A 243 11.37 3.86 23.64
N SER A 244 10.13 3.59 24.06
CA SER A 244 9.77 3.52 25.48
C SER A 244 10.49 2.37 26.19
N THR A 245 11.00 2.64 27.39
CA THR A 245 11.62 1.65 28.28
C THR A 245 10.67 1.16 29.39
N GLN A 246 9.38 1.50 29.33
CA GLN A 246 8.42 1.20 30.39
C GLN A 246 7.91 -0.25 30.32
N SER A 247 8.22 -1.05 31.35
CA SER A 247 7.76 -2.45 31.44
C SER A 247 6.28 -2.62 31.80
N THR A 248 5.58 -1.54 32.10
CA THR A 248 4.18 -1.51 32.58
C THR A 248 3.25 -0.74 31.66
N LEU A 249 3.67 -0.51 30.41
CA LEU A 249 2.86 0.21 29.42
C LEU A 249 1.46 -0.42 29.31
N LYS A 250 0.44 0.41 29.48
CA LYS A 250 -0.96 0.10 29.23
C LYS A 250 -1.40 0.80 27.95
N PHE A 251 -1.95 0.04 27.02
CA PHE A 251 -2.62 0.54 25.82
C PHE A 251 -4.03 -0.01 25.78
N THR A 252 -5.00 0.85 25.48
CA THR A 252 -6.38 0.47 25.20
C THR A 252 -6.82 1.24 23.97
N GLY A 253 -7.05 0.55 22.87
CA GLY A 253 -7.53 1.15 21.63
C GLY A 253 -9.03 1.47 21.66
N SER A 254 -9.51 1.87 20.51
CA SER A 254 -10.82 2.42 20.20
C SER A 254 -11.80 1.36 19.68
N ALA A 255 -12.95 1.81 19.16
CA ALA A 255 -13.87 0.97 18.39
C ALA A 255 -13.51 0.86 16.89
N SER A 256 -12.45 1.55 16.45
CA SER A 256 -11.93 1.52 15.09
C SER A 256 -10.59 0.81 15.05
N ASN A 257 -9.98 0.68 13.87
CA ASN A 257 -8.67 0.02 13.76
C ASN A 257 -7.56 0.93 14.33
N ASP A 258 -6.82 0.42 15.31
CA ASP A 258 -5.75 1.10 16.01
C ASP A 258 -4.37 0.53 15.64
N ARG A 259 -3.30 1.26 15.94
CA ARG A 259 -1.92 0.81 15.79
C ARG A 259 -1.05 1.28 16.93
N VAL A 260 -0.35 0.37 17.61
CA VAL A 260 0.64 0.71 18.65
C VAL A 260 1.99 0.09 18.33
N VAL A 261 3.04 0.91 18.27
CA VAL A 261 4.43 0.44 18.22
C VAL A 261 4.97 0.29 19.64
N VAL A 262 5.57 -0.85 19.95
CA VAL A 262 6.24 -1.11 21.23
C VAL A 262 7.71 -1.48 21.05
N ASN A 263 8.52 -1.19 22.07
CA ASN A 263 9.91 -1.62 22.09
C ASN A 263 10.01 -3.14 22.31
N GLY A 264 10.60 -3.85 21.35
CA GLY A 264 10.71 -5.31 21.40
C GLY A 264 11.66 -5.84 22.49
N GLY A 265 12.72 -5.10 22.83
CA GLY A 265 13.63 -5.46 23.92
C GLY A 265 12.94 -5.40 25.28
N VAL A 266 12.09 -4.39 25.47
CA VAL A 266 11.21 -4.29 26.64
C VAL A 266 10.21 -5.43 26.62
N ALA A 267 9.48 -5.65 25.53
CA ALA A 267 8.54 -6.78 25.42
C ALA A 267 9.18 -8.17 25.66
N ALA A 268 10.48 -8.33 25.43
CA ALA A 268 11.22 -9.55 25.69
C ALA A 268 11.69 -9.74 27.16
N ALA A 269 11.49 -8.78 28.08
CA ALA A 269 12.14 -8.74 29.40
C ALA A 269 11.31 -9.23 30.61
N ALA A 270 10.30 -10.09 30.42
CA ALA A 270 9.37 -10.59 31.45
C ALA A 270 8.57 -9.46 32.11
N ASN A 271 7.91 -8.68 31.24
CA ASN A 271 7.21 -7.45 31.59
C ASN A 271 5.73 -7.67 31.88
N THR A 272 5.07 -6.66 32.44
CA THR A 272 3.64 -6.67 32.79
C THR A 272 2.85 -5.69 31.93
N MET A 273 3.21 -5.58 30.65
CA MET A 273 2.46 -4.73 29.72
C MET A 273 1.03 -5.23 29.57
N SER A 274 0.10 -4.30 29.42
CA SER A 274 -1.32 -4.57 29.21
C SER A 274 -1.74 -3.90 27.92
N LEU A 275 -1.80 -4.67 26.84
CA LEU A 275 -2.09 -4.17 25.50
C LEU A 275 -3.45 -4.72 25.07
N ASN A 276 -4.38 -3.81 24.78
CA ASN A 276 -5.69 -4.13 24.22
C ASN A 276 -5.90 -3.26 22.97
N GLY A 277 -5.99 -3.86 21.79
CA GLY A 277 -6.13 -3.11 20.54
C GLY A 277 -7.52 -2.51 20.33
N GLY A 278 -8.56 -3.03 21.01
CA GLY A 278 -9.89 -2.45 20.99
C GLY A 278 -10.92 -3.37 20.36
N GLU A 279 -11.91 -2.78 19.68
CA GLU A 279 -12.94 -3.48 18.90
C GLU A 279 -12.69 -3.35 17.38
N GLY A 280 -11.52 -2.86 16.98
CA GLY A 280 -11.13 -2.75 15.59
C GLY A 280 -11.11 -4.12 14.90
N SER A 281 -11.22 -4.09 13.58
CA SER A 281 -11.16 -5.29 12.73
C SER A 281 -9.76 -5.62 12.25
N LYS A 282 -8.82 -4.67 12.39
CA LYS A 282 -7.42 -4.75 11.95
C LYS A 282 -6.52 -3.96 12.90
N ASP A 283 -6.61 -4.25 14.18
CA ASP A 283 -5.76 -3.61 15.18
C ASP A 283 -4.32 -4.14 15.07
N VAL A 284 -3.36 -3.22 14.99
CA VAL A 284 -1.94 -3.50 14.71
C VAL A 284 -1.10 -3.37 15.96
N LEU A 285 -0.50 -4.49 16.38
CA LEU A 285 0.61 -4.49 17.33
C LEU A 285 1.92 -4.49 16.56
N ALA A 286 2.56 -3.32 16.49
CA ALA A 286 3.85 -3.15 15.86
C ALA A 286 4.97 -3.32 16.90
N VAL A 287 6.01 -4.07 16.56
CA VAL A 287 7.13 -4.34 17.47
C VAL A 287 8.43 -3.88 16.83
N ASN A 288 9.06 -2.89 17.45
CA ASN A 288 10.40 -2.44 17.08
C ASN A 288 11.44 -3.40 17.67
N THR A 289 11.87 -4.38 16.88
CA THR A 289 12.84 -5.38 17.31
C THR A 289 13.80 -5.80 16.19
N ASN A 290 15.06 -6.05 16.56
CA ASN A 290 16.04 -6.71 15.71
C ASN A 290 16.13 -8.24 15.98
N THR A 291 15.22 -8.80 16.79
CA THR A 291 15.17 -10.23 17.11
C THR A 291 14.10 -10.97 16.29
N THR A 292 14.33 -12.24 15.96
CA THR A 292 13.36 -13.10 15.26
C THR A 292 12.13 -13.46 16.12
N PHE A 293 10.95 -13.60 15.51
CA PHE A 293 9.69 -13.98 16.17
C PHE A 293 9.50 -15.51 16.21
N THR A 294 10.32 -16.21 17.00
CA THR A 294 10.18 -17.66 17.20
C THR A 294 10.18 -18.01 18.68
N ALA A 295 9.40 -19.00 19.09
CA ALA A 295 9.39 -19.48 20.48
C ALA A 295 10.76 -19.97 20.97
N ALA A 296 11.60 -20.47 20.07
CA ALA A 296 12.98 -20.86 20.37
C ALA A 296 13.94 -19.67 20.53
N GLY A 297 13.70 -18.54 19.85
CA GLY A 297 14.57 -17.36 19.85
C GLY A 297 14.13 -16.22 20.78
N ALA A 298 12.82 -16.13 21.09
CA ALA A 298 12.24 -15.02 21.84
C ALA A 298 10.95 -15.42 22.62
N ALA A 299 11.00 -16.51 23.40
CA ALA A 299 9.85 -17.07 24.12
C ALA A 299 9.04 -16.05 24.96
N VAL A 300 9.71 -15.06 25.55
CA VAL A 300 9.06 -14.04 26.40
C VAL A 300 8.34 -12.97 25.56
N LEU A 301 8.88 -12.63 24.39
CA LEU A 301 8.24 -11.71 23.44
C LEU A 301 6.95 -12.33 22.90
N VAL A 302 7.01 -13.61 22.48
CA VAL A 302 5.85 -14.37 22.01
C VAL A 302 4.77 -14.46 23.09
N GLN A 303 5.14 -14.71 24.35
CA GLN A 303 4.19 -14.72 25.47
C GLN A 303 3.53 -13.34 25.67
N THR A 304 4.31 -12.26 25.59
CA THR A 304 3.79 -10.89 25.73
C THR A 304 2.79 -10.57 24.62
N ILE A 305 3.08 -10.95 23.38
CA ILE A 305 2.18 -10.76 22.23
C ILE A 305 0.89 -11.59 22.40
N ASN A 306 0.99 -12.87 22.77
CA ASN A 306 -0.19 -13.72 22.98
C ASN A 306 -1.07 -13.27 24.17
N ALA A 307 -0.47 -12.61 25.16
CA ALA A 307 -1.19 -12.03 26.29
C ALA A 307 -1.99 -10.77 25.90
N ALA A 308 -1.60 -10.09 24.81
CA ALA A 308 -2.36 -8.97 24.27
C ALA A 308 -3.76 -9.43 23.76
N THR A 309 -4.70 -8.49 23.70
CA THR A 309 -6.09 -8.75 23.28
C THR A 309 -6.51 -7.76 22.20
N GLY A 310 -7.47 -8.14 21.36
CA GLY A 310 -7.99 -7.28 20.29
C GLY A 310 -6.91 -6.79 19.33
N PHE A 311 -5.96 -7.65 18.97
CA PHE A 311 -5.00 -7.36 17.90
C PHE A 311 -5.07 -8.52 16.91
N GLU A 312 -5.24 -8.20 15.64
CA GLU A 312 -5.31 -9.16 14.54
C GLU A 312 -4.00 -9.16 13.74
N VAL A 313 -3.27 -8.05 13.78
CA VAL A 313 -2.07 -7.81 12.98
C VAL A 313 -0.83 -7.67 13.86
N LEU A 314 0.21 -8.43 13.55
CA LEU A 314 1.56 -8.26 14.09
C LEU A 314 2.46 -7.62 13.03
N GLU A 315 3.04 -6.47 13.34
CA GLU A 315 3.95 -5.77 12.45
C GLU A 315 5.39 -5.79 12.97
N ALA A 316 6.32 -6.17 12.10
CA ALA A 316 7.75 -6.07 12.32
C ALA A 316 8.31 -4.77 11.70
N THR A 317 8.62 -3.78 12.53
CA THR A 317 9.05 -2.44 12.04
C THR A 317 10.55 -2.30 11.81
N ALA A 318 11.38 -3.21 12.34
CA ALA A 318 12.84 -3.15 12.21
C ALA A 318 13.39 -4.08 11.11
N ALA A 319 14.54 -3.70 10.55
CA ALA A 319 15.11 -4.24 9.30
C ALA A 319 15.62 -5.70 9.34
N ASN A 320 15.64 -6.38 10.48
CA ASN A 320 16.41 -7.64 10.61
C ASN A 320 15.59 -8.86 11.01
N VAL A 321 14.28 -8.85 10.75
CA VAL A 321 13.44 -10.01 11.07
C VAL A 321 13.54 -11.04 9.96
N THR A 322 14.38 -12.06 10.18
CA THR A 322 14.63 -13.15 9.21
C THR A 322 13.70 -14.36 9.35
N ALA A 323 12.98 -14.48 10.47
CA ALA A 323 12.12 -15.63 10.71
C ALA A 323 10.94 -15.31 11.64
N LEU A 324 9.78 -15.87 11.30
CA LEU A 324 8.54 -15.86 12.07
C LEU A 324 7.90 -17.25 12.05
N ASN A 325 7.39 -17.71 13.19
CA ASN A 325 6.54 -18.90 13.24
C ASN A 325 5.11 -18.49 13.64
N ALA A 326 4.20 -18.44 12.68
CA ALA A 326 2.80 -18.05 12.86
C ALA A 326 2.08 -18.97 13.85
N SER A 327 2.50 -20.23 13.94
CA SER A 327 1.89 -21.20 14.88
C SER A 327 2.13 -20.86 16.35
N ASP A 328 3.12 -20.01 16.64
CA ASP A 328 3.40 -19.52 18.00
C ASP A 328 2.40 -18.45 18.44
N PHE A 329 1.63 -17.87 17.51
CA PHE A 329 0.61 -16.85 17.78
C PHE A 329 -0.79 -17.45 17.67
N THR A 330 -1.66 -17.13 18.63
CA THR A 330 -2.99 -17.76 18.74
C THR A 330 -4.14 -16.84 18.36
N LYS A 331 -3.89 -15.53 18.30
CA LYS A 331 -4.88 -14.48 18.00
C LYS A 331 -4.50 -13.60 16.81
N ILE A 332 -3.24 -13.69 16.38
CA ILE A 332 -2.73 -12.98 15.21
C ILE A 332 -2.90 -13.90 14.00
N ASP A 333 -3.50 -13.39 12.94
CA ASP A 333 -3.59 -14.05 11.64
C ASP A 333 -2.95 -13.20 10.51
N SER A 334 -2.55 -11.96 10.78
CA SER A 334 -1.87 -11.11 9.80
C SER A 334 -0.48 -10.69 10.25
N PHE A 335 0.51 -10.88 9.38
CA PHE A 335 1.92 -10.59 9.66
C PHE A 335 2.46 -9.58 8.65
N VAL A 336 2.83 -8.40 9.13
CA VAL A 336 3.29 -7.28 8.28
C VAL A 336 4.78 -7.07 8.44
N PHE A 337 5.48 -6.95 7.31
CA PHE A 337 6.91 -6.65 7.24
C PHE A 337 7.11 -5.29 6.58
N SER A 338 7.24 -4.22 7.38
CA SER A 338 7.26 -2.82 6.92
C SER A 338 8.64 -2.17 6.86
N GLY A 339 9.69 -2.88 7.29
CA GLY A 339 11.10 -2.43 7.21
C GLY A 339 11.89 -3.06 6.06
N ALA A 340 13.10 -2.54 5.80
CA ALA A 340 14.03 -3.16 4.87
C ALA A 340 14.43 -4.55 5.36
N GLN A 341 13.86 -5.61 4.75
CA GLN A 341 14.21 -7.03 4.84
C GLN A 341 15.62 -7.39 5.37
N ALA A 342 15.82 -8.49 6.10
CA ALA A 342 17.02 -9.31 5.92
C ALA A 342 16.76 -10.36 4.80
N ALA A 343 17.78 -11.08 4.30
CA ALA A 343 17.57 -12.06 3.22
C ALA A 343 17.17 -13.41 3.84
N GLY A 344 16.30 -14.18 3.16
CA GLY A 344 15.81 -15.47 3.62
C GLY A 344 14.71 -15.38 4.68
N ASN A 345 13.71 -14.53 4.47
CA ASN A 345 12.59 -14.39 5.40
C ASN A 345 11.71 -15.64 5.36
N ALA A 346 11.78 -16.45 6.41
CA ALA A 346 10.97 -17.65 6.54
C ALA A 346 9.78 -17.40 7.49
N VAL A 347 8.56 -17.45 6.94
CA VAL A 347 7.31 -17.45 7.69
C VAL A 347 6.78 -18.88 7.70
N THR A 348 6.86 -19.53 8.86
CA THR A 348 6.48 -20.93 9.04
C THR A 348 5.24 -21.05 9.93
N GLY A 349 4.62 -22.23 9.96
CA GLY A 349 3.48 -22.49 10.83
C GLY A 349 2.20 -21.75 10.41
N LEU A 350 2.09 -21.37 9.14
CA LEU A 350 0.93 -20.64 8.62
C LEU A 350 -0.35 -21.50 8.65
N ARG A 351 -1.44 -20.87 9.08
CA ARG A 351 -2.78 -21.45 9.17
C ARG A 351 -3.67 -20.97 8.03
N THR A 352 -4.74 -21.72 7.77
CA THR A 352 -5.77 -21.25 6.83
C THR A 352 -6.36 -19.95 7.31
N GLY A 353 -6.31 -18.92 6.46
CA GLY A 353 -6.73 -17.55 6.79
C GLY A 353 -5.57 -16.64 7.19
N ASP A 354 -4.39 -17.18 7.50
CA ASP A 354 -3.23 -16.36 7.81
C ASP A 354 -2.79 -15.57 6.56
N SER A 355 -2.31 -14.35 6.76
CA SER A 355 -1.83 -13.46 5.71
C SER A 355 -0.45 -12.89 6.03
N VAL A 356 0.37 -12.71 5.00
CA VAL A 356 1.68 -12.08 5.11
C VAL A 356 1.73 -10.88 4.18
N ALA A 357 1.96 -9.68 4.73
CA ALA A 357 2.01 -8.44 3.99
C ALA A 357 3.43 -7.89 3.89
N TYR A 358 3.77 -7.38 2.70
CA TYR A 358 5.02 -6.68 2.42
C TYR A 358 4.70 -5.28 1.92
N THR A 359 5.39 -4.26 2.44
CA THR A 359 5.07 -2.85 2.14
C THR A 359 6.27 -2.02 1.64
N VAL A 360 7.44 -2.62 1.38
CA VAL A 360 8.65 -1.91 0.92
C VAL A 360 9.45 -2.70 -0.14
N ASP A 361 10.02 -1.98 -1.12
CA ASP A 361 10.94 -2.45 -2.17
C ASP A 361 12.07 -3.33 -1.61
N SER A 362 12.13 -4.58 -2.09
CA SER A 362 13.02 -5.63 -1.59
C SER A 362 13.95 -6.13 -2.70
N THR A 363 14.79 -5.27 -3.27
CA THR A 363 15.89 -5.75 -4.13
C THR A 363 16.90 -6.58 -3.32
N ARG A 364 16.92 -7.92 -3.45
CA ARG A 364 17.79 -8.81 -2.65
C ARG A 364 18.34 -10.03 -3.43
N ALA A 365 19.48 -10.56 -2.99
CA ALA A 365 20.09 -11.79 -3.53
C ALA A 365 19.67 -13.05 -2.72
N GLY A 366 19.11 -14.07 -3.37
CA GLY A 366 18.70 -15.38 -2.80
C GLY A 366 17.19 -15.61 -2.80
N ASP A 367 16.73 -16.75 -2.24
CA ASP A 367 15.30 -16.96 -1.97
C ASP A 367 14.81 -15.89 -0.99
N VAL A 368 13.91 -15.01 -1.45
CA VAL A 368 13.59 -13.77 -0.73
C VAL A 368 12.58 -14.04 0.39
N VAL A 369 11.54 -14.82 0.06
CA VAL A 369 10.42 -15.14 0.96
C VAL A 369 10.12 -16.63 0.93
N THR A 370 10.07 -17.27 2.09
CA THR A 370 9.59 -18.64 2.24
C THR A 370 8.32 -18.66 3.09
N LEU A 371 7.26 -19.26 2.57
CA LEU A 371 6.01 -19.50 3.27
C LEU A 371 5.86 -21.00 3.52
N SER A 372 5.56 -21.39 4.76
CA SER A 372 5.45 -22.79 5.16
C SER A 372 4.23 -23.00 6.06
N GLY A 373 3.38 -23.96 5.70
CA GLY A 373 2.16 -24.26 6.43
C GLY A 373 2.41 -24.95 7.77
N ALA A 374 1.47 -24.83 8.70
CA ALA A 374 1.47 -25.55 9.98
C ALA A 374 1.23 -27.06 9.81
N VAL A 375 0.37 -27.42 8.86
CA VAL A 375 -0.05 -28.78 8.51
C VAL A 375 -0.35 -28.83 7.01
N ALA A 376 -0.77 -29.98 6.48
CA ALA A 376 -1.22 -30.09 5.09
C ALA A 376 -2.63 -29.49 4.86
N GLY A 377 -2.84 -28.83 3.71
CA GLY A 377 -4.13 -28.29 3.28
C GLY A 377 -4.37 -26.81 3.61
N GLN A 378 -3.32 -26.05 3.88
CA GLN A 378 -3.44 -24.65 4.32
C GLN A 378 -3.68 -23.72 3.13
N LYS A 379 -4.48 -22.68 3.37
CA LYS A 379 -4.75 -21.61 2.40
C LYS A 379 -4.30 -20.28 3.00
N VAL A 380 -3.31 -19.64 2.37
CA VAL A 380 -2.63 -18.47 2.97
C VAL A 380 -2.74 -17.26 2.06
N GLY A 381 -2.72 -16.07 2.65
CA GLY A 381 -2.69 -14.80 1.95
C GLY A 381 -1.29 -14.21 1.84
N VAL A 382 -1.00 -13.56 0.71
CA VAL A 382 0.14 -12.65 0.52
C VAL A 382 -0.42 -11.29 0.09
N GLU A 383 -0.04 -10.22 0.77
CA GLU A 383 -0.48 -8.86 0.45
C GLU A 383 0.70 -8.01 -0.02
N LEU A 384 0.57 -7.42 -1.21
CA LEU A 384 1.56 -6.57 -1.87
C LEU A 384 0.91 -5.20 -2.09
N THR A 385 1.43 -4.16 -1.46
CA THR A 385 0.83 -2.82 -1.53
C THR A 385 1.83 -1.77 -1.96
N GLY A 386 1.51 -1.00 -3.01
CA GLY A 386 2.25 0.21 -3.36
C GLY A 386 3.50 0.04 -4.22
N GLY A 387 3.60 -1.03 -5.00
CA GLY A 387 4.73 -1.24 -5.92
C GLY A 387 5.86 -2.03 -5.26
N VAL A 388 5.48 -3.12 -4.59
CA VAL A 388 6.39 -4.06 -3.95
C VAL A 388 7.03 -4.93 -5.01
N ASP A 389 8.36 -4.89 -5.07
CA ASP A 389 9.15 -5.80 -5.88
C ASP A 389 9.82 -6.86 -4.98
N ILE A 390 9.35 -8.11 -5.10
CA ILE A 390 9.99 -9.31 -4.56
C ILE A 390 10.87 -9.88 -5.67
N THR A 391 12.15 -9.51 -5.65
CA THR A 391 13.10 -9.89 -6.70
C THR A 391 14.24 -10.73 -6.14
N ALA A 392 14.44 -11.95 -6.67
CA ALA A 392 15.63 -12.74 -6.43
C ALA A 392 16.75 -12.35 -7.40
N THR A 393 17.81 -11.72 -6.92
CA THR A 393 18.97 -11.26 -7.74
C THR A 393 20.12 -12.28 -7.81
N ALA A 394 19.93 -13.51 -7.31
CA ALA A 394 20.88 -14.62 -7.39
C ALA A 394 20.14 -15.92 -7.82
N ALA A 395 20.85 -17.04 -7.95
CA ALA A 395 20.23 -18.32 -8.27
C ALA A 395 19.29 -18.76 -7.13
N GLY A 396 17.98 -18.58 -7.34
CA GLY A 396 16.92 -18.84 -6.37
C GLY A 396 15.58 -18.30 -6.86
N ASN A 397 14.49 -18.78 -6.26
CA ASN A 397 13.13 -18.30 -6.51
C ASN A 397 12.88 -17.02 -5.72
N ALA A 398 12.02 -16.11 -6.17
CA ALA A 398 11.63 -14.95 -5.36
C ALA A 398 10.76 -15.35 -4.17
N LEU A 399 9.85 -16.29 -4.39
CA LEU A 399 8.91 -16.80 -3.40
C LEU A 399 8.94 -18.33 -3.38
N THR A 400 9.05 -18.93 -2.21
CA THR A 400 8.98 -20.38 -2.00
C THR A 400 7.74 -20.70 -1.17
N VAL A 401 6.91 -21.63 -1.66
CA VAL A 401 5.67 -22.08 -1.01
C VAL A 401 5.76 -23.57 -0.67
N ASP A 402 5.98 -23.86 0.60
CA ASP A 402 6.34 -25.18 1.10
C ASP A 402 5.37 -25.70 2.18
N ASN A 403 5.56 -26.96 2.53
CA ASN A 403 5.00 -27.68 3.65
C ASN A 403 3.50 -27.44 3.87
N GLY A 404 2.70 -28.04 2.99
CA GLY A 404 1.27 -28.20 3.26
C GLY A 404 0.40 -26.99 2.92
N ILE A 405 0.96 -25.93 2.34
CA ILE A 405 0.18 -24.87 1.70
C ILE A 405 -0.31 -25.40 0.36
N THR A 406 -1.62 -25.41 0.13
CA THR A 406 -2.23 -25.88 -1.13
C THR A 406 -2.73 -24.74 -2.01
N GLU A 407 -2.99 -23.57 -1.41
CA GLU A 407 -3.52 -22.40 -2.09
C GLU A 407 -2.90 -21.12 -1.53
N VAL A 408 -2.54 -20.20 -2.43
CA VAL A 408 -2.05 -18.86 -2.08
C VAL A 408 -2.94 -17.81 -2.70
N THR A 409 -3.47 -16.89 -1.90
CA THR A 409 -4.18 -15.69 -2.39
C THR A 409 -3.24 -14.49 -2.37
N ILE A 410 -2.90 -13.94 -3.53
CA ILE A 410 -2.10 -12.73 -3.70
C ILE A 410 -3.04 -11.53 -3.84
N THR A 411 -2.96 -10.58 -2.91
CA THR A 411 -3.68 -9.30 -2.97
C THR A 411 -2.71 -8.22 -3.42
N SER A 412 -2.93 -7.65 -4.60
CA SER A 412 -2.11 -6.60 -5.22
C SER A 412 -2.85 -5.27 -5.18
N SER A 413 -2.44 -4.36 -4.29
CA SER A 413 -3.18 -3.12 -4.03
C SER A 413 -2.35 -1.86 -4.27
N ASN A 414 -2.98 -0.77 -4.72
CA ASN A 414 -2.38 0.56 -4.74
C ASN A 414 -2.39 1.19 -3.33
N VAL A 415 -1.46 2.11 -3.06
CA VAL A 415 -1.57 3.02 -1.90
C VAL A 415 -2.51 4.15 -2.30
N GLY A 416 -3.56 4.41 -1.50
CA GLY A 416 -4.74 5.19 -1.89
C GLY A 416 -4.49 6.52 -2.61
N ASN A 417 -5.36 6.86 -3.58
CA ASN A 417 -5.56 8.13 -4.30
C ASN A 417 -4.34 9.01 -4.65
N LEU A 418 -3.14 8.45 -4.82
CA LEU A 418 -2.04 9.18 -5.46
C LEU A 418 -2.11 8.97 -6.97
N ALA A 419 -2.31 10.07 -7.71
CA ALA A 419 -2.27 10.16 -9.17
C ALA A 419 -0.85 9.96 -9.75
N THR A 420 -0.04 9.09 -9.16
CA THR A 420 1.25 8.63 -9.66
C THR A 420 1.07 7.25 -10.26
N ALA A 421 1.75 6.97 -11.38
CA ALA A 421 1.62 5.76 -12.21
C ALA A 421 1.23 4.51 -11.39
N ALA A 422 0.16 3.83 -11.81
CA ALA A 422 -0.37 2.64 -11.13
C ALA A 422 0.78 1.73 -10.71
N ALA A 423 0.89 1.46 -9.41
CA ALA A 423 2.00 0.69 -8.90
C ALA A 423 1.89 -0.73 -9.48
N VAL A 424 3.02 -1.28 -9.92
CA VAL A 424 3.10 -2.68 -10.35
C VAL A 424 3.84 -3.42 -9.26
N ASN A 425 3.19 -4.43 -8.69
CA ASN A 425 3.85 -5.36 -7.78
C ASN A 425 4.50 -6.47 -8.60
N THR A 426 5.75 -6.81 -8.29
CA THR A 426 6.53 -7.78 -9.08
C THR A 426 7.01 -8.92 -8.21
N ILE A 427 6.86 -10.16 -8.69
CA ILE A 427 7.53 -11.35 -8.18
C ILE A 427 8.39 -11.89 -9.32
N THR A 428 9.71 -11.79 -9.21
CA THR A 428 10.61 -12.16 -10.32
C THR A 428 11.97 -12.70 -9.87
N ALA A 429 12.58 -13.54 -10.70
CA ALA A 429 13.94 -14.02 -10.52
C ALA A 429 14.84 -13.51 -11.67
N ALA A 430 16.10 -13.19 -11.37
CA ALA A 430 17.05 -12.64 -12.34
C ALA A 430 17.68 -13.69 -13.28
N THR A 431 17.21 -14.94 -13.27
CA THR A 431 17.84 -16.10 -13.95
C THR A 431 16.79 -16.95 -14.66
N THR A 432 17.17 -18.07 -15.29
CA THR A 432 16.26 -19.09 -15.85
C THR A 432 15.51 -19.91 -14.80
N VAL A 433 15.37 -19.39 -13.59
CA VAL A 433 14.68 -20.03 -12.46
C VAL A 433 13.30 -19.41 -12.34
N ALA A 434 12.30 -20.21 -11.98
CA ALA A 434 10.95 -19.74 -11.79
C ALA A 434 10.89 -18.62 -10.72
N ALA A 435 10.00 -17.66 -10.90
CA ALA A 435 9.76 -16.64 -9.88
C ALA A 435 9.24 -17.25 -8.57
N ILE A 436 8.41 -18.30 -8.65
CA ILE A 436 7.75 -18.95 -7.53
C ILE A 436 8.08 -20.44 -7.52
N ASP A 437 8.66 -20.93 -6.43
CA ASP A 437 8.70 -22.37 -6.15
C ASP A 437 7.40 -22.79 -5.48
N ASN A 438 6.49 -23.33 -6.27
CA ASN A 438 5.18 -23.80 -5.86
C ASN A 438 5.17 -25.31 -5.59
N ALA A 439 6.20 -25.84 -4.91
CA ALA A 439 6.35 -27.26 -4.64
C ALA A 439 5.12 -27.93 -3.99
N THR A 440 4.40 -27.20 -3.12
CA THR A 440 3.23 -27.74 -2.42
C THR A 440 1.89 -27.12 -2.82
N ALA A 441 1.92 -25.93 -3.43
CA ALA A 441 0.72 -25.19 -3.83
C ALA A 441 0.46 -25.31 -5.32
N SER A 442 -0.70 -25.86 -5.69
CA SER A 442 -1.13 -25.94 -7.09
C SER A 442 -2.17 -24.87 -7.46
N SER A 443 -2.71 -24.14 -6.47
CA SER A 443 -3.75 -23.13 -6.66
C SER A 443 -3.24 -21.75 -6.23
N PHE A 444 -3.38 -20.76 -7.11
CA PHE A 444 -3.05 -19.38 -6.82
C PHE A 444 -4.21 -18.50 -7.26
N ILE A 445 -4.60 -17.55 -6.40
CA ILE A 445 -5.65 -16.58 -6.68
C ILE A 445 -5.04 -15.19 -6.60
N ALA A 446 -5.26 -14.34 -7.60
CA ALA A 446 -4.83 -12.94 -7.58
C ALA A 446 -6.03 -12.00 -7.58
N LYS A 447 -5.99 -10.98 -6.73
CA LYS A 447 -7.04 -9.95 -6.62
C LYS A 447 -6.45 -8.58 -6.32
N GLY A 448 -7.25 -7.53 -6.48
CA GLY A 448 -6.88 -6.15 -6.13
C GLY A 448 -6.89 -5.20 -7.33
N ASP A 449 -6.28 -4.03 -7.16
CA ASP A 449 -6.35 -2.91 -8.09
C ASP A 449 -4.99 -2.42 -8.63
N ALA A 450 -3.88 -2.90 -8.06
CA ALA A 450 -2.55 -2.67 -8.61
C ALA A 450 -2.19 -3.73 -9.65
N GLY A 451 -1.36 -3.35 -10.63
CA GLY A 451 -0.82 -4.30 -11.59
C GLY A 451 0.04 -5.35 -10.90
N LEU A 452 0.08 -6.57 -11.46
CA LEU A 452 0.82 -7.69 -10.90
C LEU A 452 1.67 -8.35 -11.98
N THR A 453 2.97 -8.47 -11.75
CA THR A 453 3.90 -9.19 -12.62
C THR A 453 4.46 -10.42 -11.90
N ILE A 454 4.30 -11.61 -12.48
CA ILE A 454 4.87 -12.86 -11.99
C ILE A 454 5.73 -13.49 -13.09
N GLY A 455 7.05 -13.43 -12.95
CA GLY A 455 8.02 -14.01 -13.88
C GLY A 455 8.06 -13.40 -15.29
N ALA A 456 7.06 -12.63 -15.72
CA ALA A 456 6.93 -12.04 -17.05
C ALA A 456 7.39 -10.57 -17.12
N VAL A 457 8.56 -10.29 -16.54
CA VAL A 457 9.19 -8.96 -16.59
C VAL A 457 9.60 -8.63 -18.02
N ALA A 458 9.31 -7.40 -18.46
CA ALA A 458 9.71 -6.93 -19.78
C ALA A 458 11.25 -6.94 -19.89
N GLY A 459 11.81 -7.47 -20.97
CA GLY A 459 13.27 -7.67 -21.07
C GLY A 459 13.72 -9.12 -20.93
N LEU A 460 12.90 -9.98 -20.33
CA LEU A 460 13.35 -11.32 -19.92
C LEU A 460 13.24 -12.33 -21.06
N ALA A 461 14.37 -12.96 -21.41
CA ALA A 461 14.46 -13.87 -22.56
C ALA A 461 13.68 -15.18 -22.42
N ALA A 462 13.55 -15.69 -21.19
CA ALA A 462 12.87 -16.94 -20.89
C ALA A 462 12.05 -16.76 -19.60
N PRO A 463 10.91 -16.06 -19.67
CA PRO A 463 10.08 -15.82 -18.49
C PRO A 463 9.50 -17.14 -17.98
N LEU A 464 9.62 -17.35 -16.67
CA LEU A 464 9.11 -18.55 -15.99
C LEU A 464 8.55 -18.12 -14.63
N GLY A 465 7.26 -18.28 -14.41
CA GLY A 465 6.60 -17.87 -13.17
C GLY A 465 6.63 -18.94 -12.10
N PHE A 466 6.45 -20.22 -12.48
CA PHE A 466 6.25 -21.32 -11.53
C PHE A 466 7.17 -22.51 -11.83
N THR A 467 7.60 -23.21 -10.77
CA THR A 467 8.41 -24.43 -10.89
C THR A 467 7.57 -25.62 -11.39
N ASN A 468 6.32 -25.74 -10.93
CA ASN A 468 5.40 -26.83 -11.25
C ASN A 468 4.08 -26.31 -11.81
N ALA A 469 3.29 -27.22 -12.39
CA ALA A 469 1.95 -26.94 -12.90
C ALA A 469 1.10 -26.13 -11.90
N VAL A 470 0.40 -25.12 -12.40
CA VAL A 470 -0.39 -24.18 -11.61
C VAL A 470 -1.80 -23.99 -12.18
N THR A 471 -2.77 -23.85 -11.29
CA THR A 471 -4.05 -23.20 -11.56
C THR A 471 -3.99 -21.79 -10.99
N PHE A 472 -3.90 -20.79 -11.84
CA PHE A 472 -3.81 -19.38 -11.48
C PHE A 472 -5.10 -18.66 -11.88
N ASP A 473 -5.81 -18.09 -10.90
CA ASP A 473 -7.06 -17.36 -11.11
C ASP A 473 -6.92 -15.89 -10.70
N ALA A 474 -6.86 -15.00 -11.69
CA ALA A 474 -6.84 -13.55 -11.49
C ALA A 474 -8.16 -12.86 -11.81
N SER A 475 -9.28 -13.57 -11.89
CA SER A 475 -10.58 -13.00 -12.29
C SER A 475 -11.07 -11.82 -11.42
N GLU A 476 -10.57 -11.72 -10.18
CA GLU A 476 -10.84 -10.60 -9.27
C GLU A 476 -9.83 -9.44 -9.35
N LEU A 477 -8.73 -9.60 -10.10
CA LEU A 477 -7.73 -8.56 -10.33
C LEU A 477 -8.24 -7.55 -11.36
N THR A 478 -8.22 -6.27 -10.99
CA THR A 478 -8.58 -5.15 -11.87
C THR A 478 -7.37 -4.44 -12.45
N GLY A 479 -6.20 -4.59 -11.82
CA GLY A 479 -4.92 -4.16 -12.39
C GLY A 479 -4.48 -5.07 -13.54
N VAL A 480 -3.53 -4.59 -14.35
CA VAL A 480 -2.94 -5.38 -15.44
C VAL A 480 -2.10 -6.54 -14.88
N LEU A 481 -2.34 -7.74 -15.37
CA LEU A 481 -1.55 -8.93 -15.10
C LEU A 481 -0.47 -9.12 -16.18
N ARG A 482 0.74 -9.43 -15.74
CA ARG A 482 1.80 -10.00 -16.58
C ARG A 482 2.26 -11.30 -15.95
N ILE A 483 2.02 -12.43 -16.58
CA ILE A 483 2.30 -13.74 -15.99
C ILE A 483 2.99 -14.66 -16.98
N ALA A 484 3.93 -15.44 -16.48
CA ALA A 484 4.40 -16.65 -17.14
C ALA A 484 3.99 -17.87 -16.30
N GLY A 485 3.55 -18.94 -16.95
CA GLY A 485 3.32 -20.22 -16.31
C GLY A 485 4.63 -20.95 -16.00
N SER A 486 4.61 -22.25 -16.21
CA SER A 486 5.64 -23.21 -15.86
C SER A 486 6.17 -23.94 -17.11
N ALA A 487 6.87 -25.04 -16.91
CA ALA A 487 7.22 -25.98 -17.98
C ALA A 487 6.29 -27.20 -18.03
N SER A 488 5.13 -27.11 -17.39
CA SER A 488 4.09 -28.14 -17.30
C SER A 488 2.74 -27.56 -17.75
N ALA A 489 1.75 -28.42 -17.99
CA ALA A 489 0.40 -27.97 -18.36
C ALA A 489 -0.26 -27.15 -17.24
N ASP A 490 -0.49 -25.88 -17.54
CA ASP A 490 -1.03 -24.88 -16.64
C ASP A 490 -2.48 -24.50 -16.98
N VAL A 491 -3.19 -23.95 -15.99
CA VAL A 491 -4.48 -23.28 -16.18
C VAL A 491 -4.31 -21.84 -15.70
N ILE A 492 -4.35 -20.88 -16.61
CA ILE A 492 -4.15 -19.46 -16.30
C ILE A 492 -5.39 -18.68 -16.72
N ILE A 493 -6.01 -18.03 -15.74
CA ILE A 493 -7.16 -17.14 -15.92
C ILE A 493 -6.68 -15.71 -15.60
N GLY A 494 -6.72 -14.84 -16.60
CA GLY A 494 -6.40 -13.42 -16.51
C GLY A 494 -7.43 -12.62 -15.69
N GLY A 495 -7.14 -11.35 -15.50
CA GLY A 495 -7.97 -10.39 -14.79
C GLY A 495 -8.87 -9.57 -15.71
N LYS A 496 -9.15 -8.34 -15.28
CA LYS A 496 -9.99 -7.38 -16.02
C LYS A 496 -9.17 -6.32 -16.76
N GLY A 497 -7.84 -6.41 -16.65
CA GLY A 497 -6.87 -5.51 -17.28
C GLY A 497 -6.50 -5.98 -18.69
N ALA A 498 -5.68 -5.21 -19.39
CA ALA A 498 -5.09 -5.66 -20.66
C ALA A 498 -3.84 -6.50 -20.36
N ASP A 499 -4.02 -7.80 -20.25
CA ASP A 499 -3.07 -8.71 -19.65
C ASP A 499 -2.05 -9.26 -20.67
N ILE A 500 -0.91 -9.74 -20.16
CA ILE A 500 0.10 -10.44 -20.96
C ILE A 500 0.34 -11.81 -20.31
N ILE A 501 0.01 -12.86 -21.05
CA ILE A 501 0.03 -14.23 -20.58
C ILE A 501 0.99 -15.04 -21.45
N TYR A 502 2.00 -15.63 -20.81
CA TYR A 502 2.84 -16.69 -21.38
C TYR A 502 2.40 -18.01 -20.72
N GLY A 503 1.91 -18.97 -21.50
CA GLY A 503 1.62 -20.32 -20.97
C GLY A 503 2.89 -20.97 -20.42
N GLY A 504 3.98 -20.86 -21.19
CA GLY A 504 5.22 -21.54 -20.88
C GLY A 504 5.32 -22.78 -21.76
N ALA A 505 5.95 -23.84 -21.27
CA ALA A 505 5.89 -25.14 -21.94
C ALA A 505 4.83 -26.01 -21.28
N GLY A 506 4.18 -26.90 -22.02
CA GLY A 506 2.97 -27.58 -21.58
C GLY A 506 1.89 -27.46 -22.63
N ASN A 507 0.76 -28.14 -22.40
CA ASN A 507 -0.46 -27.84 -23.14
C ASN A 507 -1.33 -27.04 -22.19
N ASP A 508 -1.32 -25.72 -22.31
CA ASP A 508 -1.89 -24.84 -21.30
C ASP A 508 -3.32 -24.44 -21.65
N GLU A 509 -4.16 -24.20 -20.63
CA GLU A 509 -5.47 -23.56 -20.80
C GLU A 509 -5.37 -22.09 -20.37
N LEU A 510 -5.54 -21.18 -21.34
CA LEU A 510 -5.34 -19.75 -21.16
C LEU A 510 -6.66 -18.99 -21.37
N THR A 511 -7.08 -18.20 -20.40
CA THR A 511 -8.27 -17.34 -20.44
C THR A 511 -7.85 -15.90 -20.20
N GLY A 512 -8.22 -14.97 -21.07
CA GLY A 512 -7.88 -13.54 -20.94
C GLY A 512 -8.84 -12.78 -20.02
N ASN A 513 -10.12 -13.17 -20.04
CA ASN A 513 -11.27 -12.47 -19.46
C ASN A 513 -11.54 -11.12 -20.16
N ALA A 514 -11.52 -10.01 -19.42
CA ALA A 514 -11.88 -8.70 -19.95
C ALA A 514 -10.62 -7.89 -20.12
N GLY A 515 -10.44 -7.25 -21.26
CA GLY A 515 -9.16 -6.62 -21.55
C GLY A 515 -8.92 -6.61 -23.05
N ALA A 516 -7.75 -6.11 -23.44
CA ALA A 516 -7.19 -6.41 -24.74
C ALA A 516 -5.93 -7.22 -24.48
N ASP A 517 -6.10 -8.52 -24.38
CA ASP A 517 -5.09 -9.41 -23.80
C ASP A 517 -4.11 -9.92 -24.86
N GLN A 518 -2.88 -10.24 -24.44
CA GLN A 518 -1.88 -10.84 -25.31
C GLN A 518 -1.49 -12.24 -24.81
N PHE A 519 -1.77 -13.25 -25.64
CA PHE A 519 -1.30 -14.62 -25.44
C PHE A 519 0.01 -14.79 -26.22
N ARG A 520 1.14 -14.92 -25.52
CA ARG A 520 2.48 -14.82 -26.12
C ARG A 520 3.22 -16.16 -26.18
N PHE A 521 3.73 -16.48 -27.36
CA PHE A 521 4.47 -17.71 -27.66
C PHE A 521 5.98 -17.43 -27.82
N LEU A 522 6.80 -18.08 -26.99
CA LEU A 522 8.26 -17.90 -26.94
C LEU A 522 9.00 -18.82 -27.90
N THR A 523 8.47 -20.02 -28.13
CA THR A 523 9.02 -20.96 -29.10
C THR A 523 7.92 -21.80 -29.73
N THR A 524 8.29 -22.54 -30.76
CA THR A 524 7.39 -23.47 -31.46
C THR A 524 7.33 -24.84 -30.78
N GLY A 525 8.09 -25.03 -29.70
CA GLY A 525 8.23 -26.29 -28.95
C GLY A 525 7.61 -26.26 -27.55
N ASP A 526 6.81 -25.24 -27.24
CA ASP A 526 6.19 -25.05 -25.94
C ASP A 526 5.06 -26.07 -25.70
N GLY A 527 4.35 -26.47 -26.74
CA GLY A 527 3.24 -27.43 -26.67
C GLY A 527 2.06 -26.90 -27.47
N VAL A 528 0.85 -27.39 -27.19
CA VAL A 528 -0.37 -26.93 -27.84
C VAL A 528 -1.29 -26.29 -26.81
N ASP A 529 -1.36 -24.96 -26.84
CA ASP A 529 -2.17 -24.20 -25.90
C ASP A 529 -3.61 -24.06 -26.38
N VAL A 530 -4.52 -23.92 -25.42
CA VAL A 530 -5.95 -23.71 -25.64
C VAL A 530 -6.34 -22.33 -25.13
N LEU A 531 -6.68 -21.44 -26.05
CA LEU A 531 -7.15 -20.09 -25.75
C LEU A 531 -8.67 -20.15 -25.59
N LYS A 532 -9.16 -19.98 -24.36
CA LYS A 532 -10.54 -20.33 -23.98
C LYS A 532 -11.58 -19.29 -24.44
N ASP A 533 -11.22 -18.02 -24.48
CA ASP A 533 -12.14 -16.90 -24.67
C ASP A 533 -11.65 -15.81 -25.64
N PHE A 534 -10.69 -16.15 -26.51
CA PHE A 534 -10.07 -15.20 -27.44
C PHE A 534 -11.08 -14.39 -28.26
N THR A 535 -11.08 -13.07 -28.07
CA THR A 535 -12.00 -12.15 -28.73
C THR A 535 -11.30 -11.45 -29.90
N VAL A 536 -11.62 -11.87 -31.12
CA VAL A 536 -11.12 -11.26 -32.35
C VAL A 536 -11.48 -9.78 -32.42
N GLY A 537 -10.53 -8.94 -32.85
CA GLY A 537 -10.60 -7.48 -32.88
C GLY A 537 -10.16 -6.83 -31.57
N THR A 538 -10.09 -7.58 -30.47
CA THR A 538 -9.73 -7.09 -29.14
C THR A 538 -8.41 -7.71 -28.67
N ASP A 539 -8.38 -9.03 -28.52
CA ASP A 539 -7.22 -9.77 -28.03
C ASP A 539 -6.15 -9.93 -29.13
N LYS A 540 -4.97 -10.37 -28.71
CA LYS A 540 -3.80 -10.49 -29.56
C LYS A 540 -3.10 -11.83 -29.34
N VAL A 541 -2.69 -12.44 -30.44
CA VAL A 541 -1.68 -13.49 -30.44
C VAL A 541 -0.31 -12.85 -30.60
N GLY A 542 0.54 -12.98 -29.59
CA GLY A 542 1.90 -12.47 -29.62
C GLY A 542 2.89 -13.53 -30.06
N ILE A 543 3.66 -13.23 -31.12
CA ILE A 543 4.71 -14.11 -31.63
C ILE A 543 6.04 -13.41 -31.46
N ILE A 544 7.04 -14.12 -30.90
CA ILE A 544 8.37 -13.55 -30.75
C ILE A 544 9.08 -13.45 -32.10
N ASP A 545 9.89 -12.41 -32.27
CA ASP A 545 10.73 -12.21 -33.45
C ASP A 545 11.59 -13.43 -33.80
N ALA A 546 12.02 -14.20 -32.81
CA ALA A 546 12.84 -15.39 -33.00
C ALA A 546 12.13 -16.55 -33.72
N ILE A 547 10.80 -16.57 -33.77
CA ILE A 547 10.00 -17.59 -34.48
C ILE A 547 9.81 -17.17 -35.94
N THR A 548 9.12 -16.06 -36.17
CA THR A 548 8.64 -15.68 -37.51
C THR A 548 9.49 -14.60 -38.17
N ASN A 549 10.00 -13.62 -37.40
CA ASN A 549 10.72 -12.45 -37.90
C ASN A 549 9.98 -11.74 -39.05
N PHE A 550 8.80 -11.18 -38.74
CA PHE A 550 7.92 -10.55 -39.71
C PHE A 550 8.63 -9.43 -40.50
N ALA A 551 8.69 -9.55 -41.82
CA ALA A 551 9.53 -8.68 -42.65
C ALA A 551 9.09 -7.20 -42.64
N GLY A 552 7.78 -6.94 -42.50
CA GLY A 552 7.21 -5.59 -42.45
C GLY A 552 7.07 -5.00 -41.05
N THR A 553 7.38 -5.75 -39.99
CA THR A 553 7.06 -5.37 -38.61
C THR A 553 8.25 -5.57 -37.68
N ALA A 554 8.83 -4.48 -37.18
CA ALA A 554 9.80 -4.57 -36.08
C ALA A 554 9.09 -4.81 -34.74
N GLY A 555 9.48 -5.87 -34.03
CA GLY A 555 8.90 -6.20 -32.72
C GLY A 555 9.25 -5.18 -31.63
N THR A 556 8.42 -5.13 -30.59
CA THR A 556 8.68 -4.34 -29.37
C THR A 556 8.39 -5.18 -28.13
N GLN A 557 8.92 -4.80 -26.96
CA GLN A 557 8.62 -5.52 -25.71
C GLN A 557 7.12 -5.49 -25.35
N ALA A 558 6.41 -4.43 -25.75
CA ALA A 558 4.97 -4.29 -25.58
C ALA A 558 4.14 -5.07 -26.63
N GLY A 559 4.78 -5.58 -27.69
CA GLY A 559 4.11 -6.17 -28.85
C GLY A 559 3.69 -5.08 -29.85
N ALA A 560 4.30 -5.10 -31.03
CA ALA A 560 3.92 -4.24 -32.15
C ALA A 560 2.89 -4.96 -33.03
N THR A 561 1.74 -4.35 -33.28
CA THR A 561 0.76 -4.89 -34.25
C THR A 561 1.43 -5.16 -35.60
N ILE A 562 1.19 -6.34 -36.18
CA ILE A 562 1.82 -6.70 -37.45
C ILE A 562 1.26 -5.86 -38.61
N ALA A 563 2.10 -5.53 -39.56
CA ALA A 563 1.74 -4.79 -40.76
C ALA A 563 0.80 -5.62 -41.63
N ALA A 564 -0.07 -4.94 -42.38
CA ALA A 564 -0.96 -5.61 -43.34
C ALA A 564 -0.21 -6.42 -44.42
N THR A 565 1.07 -6.11 -44.67
CA THR A 565 1.93 -6.87 -45.59
C THR A 565 2.39 -8.21 -45.03
N ASP A 566 2.33 -8.37 -43.71
CA ASP A 566 2.74 -9.58 -42.98
C ASP A 566 1.52 -10.50 -42.69
N TYR A 567 0.36 -10.16 -43.24
CA TYR A 567 -0.89 -10.91 -43.11
C TYR A 567 -1.47 -11.23 -44.49
N GLU A 568 -1.75 -12.50 -44.76
CA GLU A 568 -2.24 -12.99 -46.04
C GLU A 568 -3.56 -13.75 -45.87
N ALA A 569 -4.64 -13.29 -46.50
CA ALA A 569 -5.99 -13.85 -46.37
C ALA A 569 -6.61 -14.31 -47.71
N SER A 570 -5.82 -14.51 -48.77
CA SER A 570 -6.31 -14.96 -50.07
C SER A 570 -6.10 -16.46 -50.36
N ARG A 571 -5.49 -17.20 -49.42
CA ARG A 571 -5.15 -18.63 -49.63
C ARG A 571 -6.36 -19.51 -49.33
N ASN A 572 -6.76 -20.35 -50.28
CA ASN A 572 -7.87 -21.28 -50.05
C ASN A 572 -7.46 -22.43 -49.12
N ASP A 573 -6.29 -23.02 -49.34
CA ASP A 573 -5.74 -24.14 -48.57
C ASP A 573 -4.20 -24.09 -48.54
N ILE A 574 -3.58 -25.08 -47.88
CA ILE A 574 -2.12 -25.19 -47.74
C ILE A 574 -1.42 -25.34 -49.09
N THR A 575 -2.05 -25.97 -50.08
CA THR A 575 -1.46 -26.16 -51.42
C THR A 575 -1.32 -24.83 -52.18
N GLY A 576 -2.08 -23.81 -51.77
CA GLY A 576 -2.01 -22.45 -52.30
C GLY A 576 -0.92 -21.58 -51.70
N ILE A 577 -0.20 -22.03 -50.66
CA ILE A 577 0.91 -21.29 -50.03
C ILE A 577 2.07 -21.15 -51.02
N THR A 578 2.61 -19.93 -51.12
CA THR A 578 3.69 -19.54 -52.02
C THR A 578 4.92 -19.08 -51.25
N ALA A 579 6.09 -19.05 -51.89
CA ALA A 579 7.31 -18.54 -51.26
C ALA A 579 7.21 -17.06 -50.79
N GLY A 580 6.26 -16.29 -51.35
CA GLY A 580 5.99 -14.90 -50.93
C GLY A 580 5.20 -14.78 -49.62
N ASP A 581 4.76 -15.90 -49.05
CA ASP A 581 4.06 -15.97 -47.77
C ASP A 581 5.01 -16.26 -46.60
N ALA A 582 6.32 -16.33 -46.86
CA ALA A 582 7.35 -16.49 -45.83
C ALA A 582 7.26 -15.37 -44.78
N ALA A 583 7.45 -15.74 -43.51
CA ALA A 583 7.37 -14.85 -42.35
C ALA A 583 6.06 -14.04 -42.27
N LYS A 584 4.92 -14.67 -42.59
CA LYS A 584 3.58 -14.08 -42.47
C LYS A 584 2.64 -14.94 -41.65
N VAL A 585 1.53 -14.34 -41.22
CA VAL A 585 0.32 -15.09 -40.86
C VAL A 585 -0.53 -15.30 -42.10
N VAL A 586 -0.85 -16.54 -42.42
CA VAL A 586 -1.65 -16.96 -43.57
C VAL A 586 -3.00 -17.49 -43.07
N GLU A 587 -4.07 -16.75 -43.30
CA GLU A 587 -5.44 -17.18 -43.03
C GLU A 587 -6.01 -17.98 -44.22
N LEU A 588 -6.50 -19.19 -43.93
CA LEU A 588 -7.10 -20.04 -44.96
C LEU A 588 -8.60 -19.78 -45.14
N GLN A 589 -9.02 -19.72 -46.40
CA GLN A 589 -10.40 -19.44 -46.82
C GLN A 589 -11.29 -20.68 -46.87
N THR A 590 -10.78 -21.87 -46.56
CA THR A 590 -11.56 -23.11 -46.50
C THR A 590 -11.24 -23.93 -45.26
N SER A 591 -12.22 -24.71 -44.81
CA SER A 591 -12.04 -25.66 -43.71
C SER A 591 -11.23 -26.88 -44.16
N LEU A 592 -10.27 -27.29 -43.35
CA LEU A 592 -9.46 -28.48 -43.58
C LEU A 592 -9.71 -29.52 -42.49
N THR A 593 -9.41 -30.79 -42.76
CA THR A 593 -9.35 -31.84 -41.73
C THR A 593 -7.96 -31.88 -41.10
N THR A 594 -7.80 -32.45 -39.91
CA THR A 594 -6.47 -32.68 -39.31
C THR A 594 -5.53 -33.42 -40.27
N ALA A 595 -6.06 -34.37 -41.04
CA ALA A 595 -5.29 -35.12 -42.03
C ALA A 595 -4.77 -34.22 -43.16
N GLN A 596 -5.57 -33.27 -43.65
CA GLN A 596 -5.12 -32.30 -44.65
C GLN A 596 -4.10 -31.33 -44.07
N ILE A 597 -4.36 -30.80 -42.87
CA ILE A 597 -3.47 -29.84 -42.20
C ILE A 597 -2.08 -30.45 -41.97
N THR A 598 -2.00 -31.73 -41.65
CA THR A 598 -0.73 -32.42 -41.35
C THR A 598 -0.02 -33.03 -42.57
N SER A 599 -0.68 -33.12 -43.73
CA SER A 599 -0.10 -33.81 -44.91
C SER A 599 -0.02 -32.98 -46.19
N GLN A 600 -0.82 -31.93 -46.33
CA GLN A 600 -0.72 -31.04 -47.49
C GLN A 600 0.55 -30.20 -47.40
N VAL A 601 1.11 -29.86 -48.56
CA VAL A 601 2.32 -29.03 -48.69
C VAL A 601 2.08 -27.97 -49.76
N GLY A 602 2.69 -26.81 -49.56
CA GLY A 602 2.70 -25.69 -50.49
C GLY A 602 4.09 -25.49 -51.10
N ALA A 603 4.45 -24.23 -51.36
CA ALA A 603 5.83 -23.86 -51.69
C ALA A 603 6.69 -23.64 -50.44
N ALA A 604 7.99 -23.44 -50.63
CA ALA A 604 8.95 -23.17 -49.56
C ALA A 604 8.77 -21.76 -48.97
N ALA A 605 7.73 -21.60 -48.15
CA ALA A 605 7.49 -20.41 -47.33
C ALA A 605 8.09 -20.64 -45.94
N ALA A 606 9.19 -19.95 -45.65
CA ALA A 606 9.91 -20.14 -44.40
C ALA A 606 9.19 -19.47 -43.23
N ASN A 607 9.10 -20.18 -42.09
CA ASN A 607 8.56 -19.70 -40.81
C ASN A 607 7.17 -19.04 -40.90
N ALA A 608 6.34 -19.47 -41.85
CA ALA A 608 4.99 -18.93 -41.99
C ALA A 608 4.06 -19.58 -40.95
N LEU A 609 3.16 -18.77 -40.41
CA LEU A 609 2.07 -19.20 -39.54
C LEU A 609 0.82 -19.43 -40.39
N VAL A 610 0.06 -20.49 -40.12
CA VAL A 610 -1.20 -20.79 -40.80
C VAL A 610 -2.33 -20.81 -39.79
N LEU A 611 -3.29 -19.92 -39.99
CA LEU A 611 -4.55 -19.89 -39.25
C LEU A 611 -5.61 -20.64 -40.07
N VAL A 612 -6.17 -21.70 -39.49
CA VAL A 612 -7.05 -22.63 -40.20
C VAL A 612 -8.21 -23.07 -39.33
N PHE A 613 -9.40 -23.23 -39.92
CA PHE A 613 -10.49 -23.94 -39.28
C PHE A 613 -10.35 -25.44 -39.52
N ASN A 614 -10.09 -26.20 -38.45
CA ASN A 614 -10.00 -27.64 -38.50
C ASN A 614 -11.37 -28.27 -38.26
N SER A 615 -11.97 -28.75 -39.34
CA SER A 615 -13.27 -29.45 -39.35
C SER A 615 -13.29 -30.77 -38.58
N THR A 616 -12.13 -31.33 -38.22
CA THR A 616 -12.04 -32.56 -37.41
C THR A 616 -12.18 -32.26 -35.93
N THR A 617 -11.52 -31.20 -35.45
CA THR A 617 -11.61 -30.74 -34.05
C THR A 617 -12.79 -29.79 -33.83
N GLY A 618 -13.27 -29.15 -34.89
CA GLY A 618 -14.31 -28.13 -34.86
C GLY A 618 -13.81 -26.79 -34.32
N LYS A 619 -12.51 -26.50 -34.47
CA LYS A 619 -11.85 -25.35 -33.85
C LYS A 619 -10.98 -24.59 -34.84
N GLY A 620 -10.82 -23.29 -34.60
CA GLY A 620 -9.73 -22.51 -35.17
C GLY A 620 -8.39 -22.95 -34.57
N GLU A 621 -7.36 -23.10 -35.39
CA GLU A 621 -6.03 -23.54 -34.97
C GLU A 621 -4.95 -22.69 -35.63
N LEU A 622 -3.87 -22.43 -34.89
CA LEU A 622 -2.68 -21.76 -35.39
C LEU A 622 -1.53 -22.76 -35.51
N TRP A 623 -0.96 -22.87 -36.71
CA TRP A 623 0.10 -23.80 -37.04
C TRP A 623 1.34 -23.05 -37.50
N HIS A 624 2.51 -23.62 -37.24
CA HIS A 624 3.80 -23.10 -37.70
C HIS A 624 4.54 -24.20 -38.45
N ASP A 625 5.27 -23.80 -39.50
CA ASP A 625 6.22 -24.67 -40.18
C ASP A 625 7.47 -23.87 -40.57
N THR A 626 8.65 -24.47 -40.42
CA THR A 626 9.89 -23.81 -40.88
C THR A 626 10.01 -23.86 -42.40
N ASP A 627 9.32 -24.80 -43.06
CA ASP A 627 9.23 -24.92 -44.51
C ASP A 627 7.92 -25.60 -44.94
N TRP A 628 6.95 -24.82 -45.45
CA TRP A 628 5.67 -25.35 -45.91
C TRP A 628 5.73 -26.24 -47.18
N SER A 629 6.90 -26.41 -47.81
CA SER A 629 7.08 -27.39 -48.89
C SER A 629 7.22 -28.84 -48.42
N ASP A 630 7.42 -29.03 -47.12
CA ASP A 630 7.27 -30.31 -46.45
C ASP A 630 6.41 -30.17 -45.18
N ALA A 631 6.33 -31.23 -44.38
CA ALA A 631 5.57 -31.24 -43.11
C ALA A 631 6.43 -31.74 -41.94
N GLY A 632 7.75 -31.81 -42.12
CA GLY A 632 8.68 -32.40 -41.17
C GLY A 632 8.87 -31.56 -39.90
N THR A 633 8.69 -30.24 -40.00
CA THR A 633 8.82 -29.30 -38.88
C THR A 633 7.49 -28.69 -38.45
N ARG A 634 6.37 -29.22 -38.96
CA ARG A 634 5.05 -28.70 -38.69
C ARG A 634 4.64 -28.92 -37.24
N VAL A 635 4.20 -27.85 -36.59
CA VAL A 635 3.71 -27.88 -35.21
C VAL A 635 2.47 -27.02 -35.07
N GLN A 636 1.55 -27.46 -34.23
CA GLN A 636 0.43 -26.64 -33.80
C GLN A 636 0.90 -25.81 -32.60
N LEU A 637 0.62 -24.52 -32.60
CA LEU A 637 0.92 -23.63 -31.48
C LEU A 637 -0.30 -23.47 -30.57
N ALA A 638 -1.47 -23.27 -31.17
CA ALA A 638 -2.67 -22.91 -30.42
C ALA A 638 -3.94 -23.53 -31.01
N THR A 639 -4.91 -23.75 -30.13
CA THR A 639 -6.32 -23.98 -30.43
C THR A 639 -7.13 -22.83 -29.85
N PHE A 640 -8.01 -22.22 -30.66
CA PHE A 640 -8.95 -21.22 -30.18
C PHE A 640 -10.28 -21.91 -29.83
N ASP A 641 -10.59 -22.05 -28.55
CA ASP A 641 -11.72 -22.86 -28.08
C ASP A 641 -13.08 -22.27 -28.49
N ASN A 642 -13.17 -20.93 -28.54
CA ASN A 642 -14.38 -20.19 -28.86
C ASN A 642 -14.54 -19.87 -30.36
N ILE A 643 -13.54 -20.16 -31.20
CA ILE A 643 -13.61 -20.01 -32.65
C ILE A 643 -14.06 -21.35 -33.26
N ILE A 644 -15.37 -21.48 -33.49
CA ILE A 644 -16.03 -22.76 -33.77
C ILE A 644 -16.48 -22.96 -35.22
N ASP A 645 -16.18 -22.00 -36.09
CA ASP A 645 -16.46 -22.11 -37.52
C ASP A 645 -15.42 -21.35 -38.37
N LEU A 646 -15.51 -21.55 -39.68
CA LEU A 646 -14.64 -20.88 -40.65
C LEU A 646 -14.83 -19.35 -40.64
N ALA A 647 -16.05 -18.87 -40.40
CA ALA A 647 -16.32 -17.43 -40.39
C ALA A 647 -15.62 -16.74 -39.22
N GLY A 648 -15.49 -17.41 -38.07
CA GLY A 648 -14.70 -16.96 -36.93
C GLY A 648 -13.21 -16.87 -37.28
N VAL A 649 -12.65 -17.87 -37.96
CA VAL A 649 -11.27 -17.80 -38.48
C VAL A 649 -11.10 -16.63 -39.46
N GLN A 650 -12.06 -16.43 -40.37
CA GLN A 650 -12.06 -15.35 -41.36
C GLN A 650 -12.35 -13.95 -40.80
N SER A 651 -12.62 -13.84 -39.50
CA SER A 651 -12.80 -12.56 -38.84
C SER A 651 -11.49 -11.95 -38.34
N PHE A 652 -10.41 -12.73 -38.33
CA PHE A 652 -9.10 -12.27 -37.93
C PHE A 652 -8.55 -11.24 -38.92
N THR A 653 -7.63 -10.43 -38.42
CA THR A 653 -6.93 -9.40 -39.17
C THR A 653 -5.49 -9.31 -38.72
N ASN A 654 -4.68 -8.53 -39.44
CA ASN A 654 -3.33 -8.19 -38.98
C ASN A 654 -3.34 -7.51 -37.59
N THR A 655 -4.46 -6.93 -37.15
CA THR A 655 -4.54 -6.30 -35.83
C THR A 655 -4.68 -7.28 -34.67
N ASP A 656 -4.98 -8.54 -34.94
CA ASP A 656 -5.13 -9.62 -33.93
C ASP A 656 -3.80 -10.32 -33.61
N PHE A 657 -2.72 -9.86 -34.23
CA PHE A 657 -1.38 -10.40 -34.03
C PHE A 657 -0.41 -9.27 -33.68
N VAL A 658 0.51 -9.58 -32.76
CA VAL A 658 1.60 -8.68 -32.40
C VAL A 658 2.94 -9.40 -32.52
N ASN A 659 3.93 -8.68 -33.01
CA ASN A 659 5.32 -9.11 -32.99
C ASN A 659 6.00 -8.54 -31.73
N TYR A 660 6.62 -9.39 -30.92
CA TYR A 660 7.31 -8.94 -29.72
C TYR A 660 8.79 -9.36 -29.66
N VAL A 661 9.55 -8.61 -28.88
CA VAL A 661 10.96 -8.91 -28.55
C VAL A 661 11.11 -9.01 -27.05
N VAL A 662 12.13 -9.76 -26.62
CA VAL A 662 12.60 -9.79 -25.23
C VAL A 662 13.59 -8.69 -25.00
#